data_AF-A0A917B4D7-F1
#
_entry.id   AF-A0A917B4D7-F1
#
_cell.length_a   1.000
_cell.length_b   1.000
_cell.length_c   1.000
_cell.angle_alpha   90.00
_cell.angle_beta   90.00
_cell.angle_gamma   90.00
#
_symmetry.space_group_name_H-M   'P 1'
#
loop_
_entity.id
_entity.type
_entity.pdbx_description
1 polymer ?
#
loop_
_entity_poly.entity_id
_entity_poly.type
_entity_poly.pdbx_seq_one_letter_code
_entity_poly.pdbx_strand_id
1 'polypeptide(L)'
;MSPTTSKPEESALPKSISCDVAIVGYGPVGMVLSGLLAQRGFNVIVVERHHTLYPLARAGHYDGETMRTFQALGVADAVEIAAQPMLLWNLVTADMEVLATIHLGEGGAGWKESYLSYQPEIEKILDARARELGVTVYNGVEALQIDQSADRATVTCRPVDDENAELTVIDAAFVIGADGANSFVRESLGIERAQLGFAPMDSLVIDFKLNDSDRELDRLPEVLQVLDPERPQLAGRWEGRNYSRFEFILHEGEDAEEFAAIENCWKLLEMWDLSPADGEIERGIVYRFEATLAPEWRDGRILLAGDAAHTMPPTMGQGLCSGIRDAINLVWKLDAVLRDQAEVSFLDTVHSERSAHVQHLIEMCVGLGEMWNTRDLESAHRRDEMLRMGNVPPAPAFPRLGAGIVAAETDHSLIVDGRPAPQGRVAFGGQADRLDEFASGWQIVSRHALPDGLFSAGQQSVLDELEFGFSHVSRGPGPDYYIDVDGEYELWFRKHGVRAFIQRPDKYVFGAVAELTDLPALVDALGSSLEDAGWKFAFEREAVDSDDISVVGSARIPYPETVDFSHASDAAEQLFTSFFSAKTRRKINETHVHFHPDQVYYADATLGWHWDTNEELRGVWKQYMPFWKSTAKSYPVQVAGDTTTGAAVVVTDTPELFGGEIRAIAIIDFADEKITRWIDYWDGRGFGSDAVSKMRTPAENFPDTVGEDTVDDRHAPEMAKAVDALMRAIASGDAAQLDKILAYDATFEDFALRTQLRGSAAIARYIKRASGRLPYQGADVIHIVGNAQGGGFEWMPATPAAPRGAAIVTLNETGKVTSLGITYDGAALDDDQIITLSGLAVEPRR
;
A
#
# COMPACT_ATOMS: atom_id res chain seq x y z
N MET A 1 51.02 39.20 -14.12
CA MET A 1 49.98 39.07 -15.16
C MET A 1 48.83 38.34 -14.52
N SER A 2 47.78 39.07 -14.13
CA SER A 2 46.58 38.47 -13.55
C SER A 2 45.87 37.65 -14.62
N PRO A 3 45.48 36.39 -14.37
CA PRO A 3 44.57 35.69 -15.25
C PRO A 3 43.18 36.30 -15.03
N THR A 4 42.68 37.01 -16.03
CA THR A 4 41.28 37.38 -16.17
C THR A 4 40.46 36.08 -16.26
N THR A 5 39.80 35.71 -15.17
CA THR A 5 38.70 34.76 -15.17
C THR A 5 37.53 35.40 -15.93
N SER A 6 37.35 35.01 -17.18
CA SER A 6 36.09 35.25 -17.89
C SER A 6 34.97 34.57 -17.10
N LYS A 7 33.92 35.33 -16.75
CA LYS A 7 32.64 34.74 -16.34
C LYS A 7 32.23 33.68 -17.39
N PRO A 8 31.68 32.53 -17.00
CA PRO A 8 31.04 31.66 -17.98
C PRO A 8 29.96 32.50 -18.69
N GLU A 9 29.96 32.50 -20.01
CA GLU A 9 28.88 33.12 -20.79
C GLU A 9 27.57 32.40 -20.39
N GLU A 10 26.70 33.09 -19.66
CA GLU A 10 25.28 32.70 -19.54
C GLU A 10 24.74 32.58 -20.96
N SER A 11 24.54 31.35 -21.45
CA SER A 11 23.87 31.17 -22.73
C SER A 11 22.45 31.70 -22.56
N ALA A 12 22.15 32.84 -23.19
CA ALA A 12 20.81 33.38 -23.21
C ALA A 12 19.81 32.27 -23.60
N LEU A 13 18.71 32.16 -22.85
CA LEU A 13 17.67 31.17 -23.14
C LEU A 13 17.22 31.31 -24.61
N PRO A 14 17.36 30.25 -25.42
CA PRO A 14 16.88 30.25 -26.80
C PRO A 14 15.36 30.41 -26.84
N LYS A 15 14.81 31.12 -27.84
CA LYS A 15 13.34 31.26 -27.99
C LYS A 15 12.60 29.91 -28.04
N SER A 16 13.23 28.88 -28.61
CA SER A 16 12.67 27.54 -28.71
C SER A 16 13.77 26.49 -28.66
N ILE A 17 13.51 25.40 -27.94
CA ILE A 17 14.44 24.28 -27.75
C ILE A 17 13.63 22.98 -27.80
N SER A 18 14.23 21.91 -28.33
CA SER A 18 13.61 20.58 -28.33
C SER A 18 14.47 19.59 -27.54
N CYS A 19 13.81 18.70 -26.81
CA CYS A 19 14.45 17.62 -26.06
C CYS A 19 13.58 16.37 -26.01
N ASP A 20 14.12 15.29 -25.45
CA ASP A 20 13.35 14.07 -25.21
C ASP A 20 12.50 14.26 -23.96
N VAL A 21 13.12 14.73 -22.87
CA VAL A 21 12.45 14.94 -21.58
C VAL A 21 12.76 16.32 -21.02
N ALA A 22 11.73 17.07 -20.68
CA ALA A 22 11.84 18.30 -19.90
C ALA A 22 11.46 18.03 -18.44
N ILE A 23 12.27 18.49 -17.50
CA ILE A 23 11.99 18.35 -16.06
C ILE A 23 11.83 19.75 -15.47
N VAL A 24 10.75 19.95 -14.71
CA VAL A 24 10.52 21.19 -13.95
C VAL A 24 10.88 20.92 -12.50
N GLY A 25 11.87 21.64 -11.99
CA GLY A 25 12.43 21.44 -10.65
C GLY A 25 13.73 20.63 -10.64
N TYR A 26 14.74 21.17 -9.97
CA TYR A 26 16.07 20.57 -9.85
C TYR A 26 16.47 20.34 -8.39
N GLY A 27 15.51 19.88 -7.58
CA GLY A 27 15.81 19.23 -6.30
C GLY A 27 16.42 17.83 -6.50
N PRO A 28 16.71 17.09 -5.41
CA PRO A 28 17.40 15.80 -5.50
C PRO A 28 16.70 14.78 -6.41
N VAL A 29 15.37 14.75 -6.40
CA VAL A 29 14.56 13.90 -7.29
C VAL A 29 14.80 14.26 -8.76
N GLY A 30 14.71 15.55 -9.11
CA GLY A 30 14.98 16.04 -10.46
C GLY A 30 16.42 15.79 -10.90
N MET A 31 17.40 15.94 -10.01
CA MET A 31 18.81 15.65 -10.29
C MET A 31 19.05 14.17 -10.58
N VAL A 32 18.53 13.27 -9.75
CA VAL A 32 18.67 11.81 -9.96
C VAL A 32 17.93 11.37 -11.22
N LEU A 33 16.69 11.81 -11.40
CA LEU A 33 15.88 11.49 -12.57
C LEU A 33 16.56 11.95 -13.87
N SER A 34 17.01 13.20 -13.92
CA SER A 34 17.71 13.74 -15.09
C SER A 34 19.01 13.00 -15.39
N GLY A 35 19.81 12.70 -14.37
CA GLY A 35 21.05 11.93 -14.51
C GLY A 35 20.81 10.51 -15.03
N LEU A 36 19.84 9.79 -14.44
CA LEU A 36 19.51 8.41 -14.85
C LEU A 36 18.96 8.33 -16.29
N LEU A 37 18.21 9.35 -16.74
CA LEU A 37 17.75 9.47 -18.13
C LEU A 37 18.91 9.82 -19.08
N ALA A 38 19.78 10.76 -18.70
CA ALA A 38 20.94 11.11 -19.50
C ALA A 38 21.94 9.93 -19.64
N GLN A 39 22.11 9.12 -18.59
CA GLN A 39 22.89 7.86 -18.67
C GLN A 39 22.36 6.88 -19.73
N ARG A 40 21.07 6.94 -20.06
CA ARG A 40 20.43 6.11 -21.09
C ARG A 40 20.50 6.73 -22.49
N GLY A 41 21.13 7.90 -22.61
CA GLY A 41 21.36 8.59 -23.88
C GLY A 41 20.28 9.60 -24.28
N PHE A 42 19.32 9.91 -23.39
CA PHE A 42 18.28 10.89 -23.68
C PHE A 42 18.79 12.32 -23.51
N ASN A 43 18.31 13.22 -24.37
CA ASN A 43 18.50 14.65 -24.24
C ASN A 43 17.53 15.20 -23.18
N VAL A 44 18.06 15.62 -22.03
CA VAL A 44 17.29 16.09 -20.89
C VAL A 44 17.57 17.56 -20.62
N ILE A 45 16.49 18.34 -20.53
CA ILE A 45 16.53 19.76 -20.13
C ILE A 45 15.81 19.92 -18.80
N VAL A 46 16.43 20.63 -17.87
CA VAL A 46 15.82 20.99 -16.58
C VAL A 46 15.62 22.50 -16.48
N VAL A 47 14.44 22.90 -16.00
CA VAL A 47 14.11 24.29 -15.64
C VAL A 47 14.07 24.41 -14.12
N GLU A 48 14.90 25.30 -13.57
CA GLU A 48 15.01 25.55 -12.13
C GLU A 48 14.95 27.04 -11.84
N ARG A 49 13.99 27.46 -11.00
CA ARG A 49 13.77 28.86 -10.65
C ARG A 49 14.89 29.46 -9.80
N HIS A 50 15.63 28.66 -9.05
CA HIS A 50 16.77 29.13 -8.25
C HIS A 50 18.03 29.30 -9.12
N HIS A 51 18.72 30.44 -8.97
CA HIS A 51 19.95 30.77 -9.72
C HIS A 51 21.13 29.86 -9.40
N THR A 52 21.14 29.28 -8.21
CA THR A 52 22.16 28.34 -7.75
C THR A 52 21.46 27.16 -7.10
N LEU A 53 22.22 26.09 -6.84
CA LEU A 53 21.76 25.03 -5.96
C LEU A 53 21.27 25.63 -4.64
N TYR A 54 20.21 25.05 -4.10
CA TYR A 54 19.57 25.59 -2.91
C TYR A 54 20.52 25.39 -1.71
N PRO A 55 20.92 26.46 -1.01
CA PRO A 55 22.03 26.38 -0.07
C PRO A 55 21.67 25.77 1.28
N LEU A 56 20.39 25.54 1.56
CA LEU A 56 19.91 25.09 2.88
C LEU A 56 19.44 23.64 2.83
N ALA A 57 19.79 22.86 3.84
CA ALA A 57 19.34 21.46 3.92
C ALA A 57 17.82 21.38 4.16
N ARG A 58 17.14 20.45 3.50
CA ARG A 58 15.70 20.16 3.71
C ARG A 58 15.55 18.76 4.28
N ALA A 59 15.90 17.74 3.50
CA ALA A 59 16.12 16.37 3.96
C ALA A 59 17.47 16.24 4.69
N GLY A 60 17.50 15.40 5.72
CA GLY A 60 18.71 15.06 6.48
C GLY A 60 19.03 13.56 6.49
N HIS A 61 18.24 12.74 5.78
CA HIS A 61 18.28 11.29 5.82
C HIS A 61 18.08 10.67 4.43
N TYR A 62 18.73 9.53 4.19
CA TYR A 62 18.36 8.59 3.13
C TYR A 62 18.66 7.14 3.53
N ASP A 63 18.00 6.20 2.84
CA ASP A 63 18.08 4.77 3.12
C ASP A 63 18.95 3.98 2.13
N GLY A 64 19.13 2.70 2.41
CA GLY A 64 19.94 1.79 1.58
C GLY A 64 19.44 1.63 0.14
N GLU A 65 18.14 1.74 -0.13
CA GLU A 65 17.60 1.70 -1.50
C GLU A 65 17.94 2.98 -2.28
N THR A 66 17.91 4.13 -1.59
CA THR A 66 18.37 5.41 -2.14
C THR A 66 19.86 5.34 -2.49
N MET A 67 20.68 4.75 -1.60
CA MET A 67 22.10 4.49 -1.88
C MET A 67 22.31 3.55 -3.08
N ARG A 68 21.49 2.49 -3.21
CA ARG A 68 21.52 1.62 -4.40
C ARG A 68 21.12 2.35 -5.69
N THR A 69 20.26 3.36 -5.60
CA THR A 69 19.94 4.23 -6.74
C THR A 69 21.10 5.19 -7.05
N PHE A 70 21.76 5.74 -6.04
CA PHE A 70 23.01 6.51 -6.23
C PHE A 70 24.14 5.64 -6.81
N GLN A 71 24.17 4.35 -6.50
CA GLN A 71 25.09 3.39 -7.11
C GLN A 71 24.80 3.25 -8.60
N ALA A 72 23.52 3.08 -8.99
CA ALA A 72 23.13 3.06 -10.40
C ALA A 72 23.49 4.35 -11.15
N LEU A 73 23.43 5.51 -10.48
CA LEU A 73 23.86 6.80 -11.04
C LEU A 73 25.40 6.96 -11.07
N GLY A 74 26.15 6.11 -10.36
CA GLY A 74 27.61 6.11 -10.28
C GLY A 74 28.19 7.10 -9.27
N VAL A 75 27.44 7.44 -8.22
CA VAL A 75 27.86 8.44 -7.20
C VAL A 75 27.85 7.91 -5.76
N ALA A 76 27.49 6.64 -5.54
CA ALA A 76 27.35 6.09 -4.19
C ALA A 76 28.59 6.25 -3.33
N ASP A 77 29.80 6.01 -3.84
CA ASP A 77 31.03 6.16 -3.06
C ASP A 77 31.27 7.61 -2.60
N ALA A 78 31.03 8.58 -3.50
CA ALA A 78 31.16 9.99 -3.17
C ALA A 78 30.10 10.43 -2.14
N VAL A 79 28.87 9.91 -2.29
CA VAL A 79 27.78 10.14 -1.34
C VAL A 79 28.12 9.53 0.01
N GLU A 80 28.58 8.28 0.07
CA GLU A 80 28.93 7.58 1.32
C GLU A 80 30.04 8.32 2.08
N ILE A 81 31.03 8.90 1.38
CA ILE A 81 32.06 9.74 1.99
C ILE A 81 31.48 11.06 2.55
N ALA A 82 30.44 11.59 1.94
CA ALA A 82 29.76 12.81 2.38
C ALA A 82 28.65 12.57 3.42
N ALA A 83 28.31 11.31 3.65
CA ALA A 83 27.29 10.83 4.58
C ALA A 83 27.88 10.34 5.89
N GLN A 84 27.00 10.09 6.85
CA GLN A 84 27.28 9.28 8.02
C GLN A 84 26.27 8.14 8.11
N PRO A 85 26.70 6.87 8.24
CA PRO A 85 25.79 5.79 8.61
C PRO A 85 25.10 6.07 9.95
N MET A 86 23.78 5.91 10.01
CA MET A 86 23.02 5.92 11.25
C MET A 86 22.95 4.50 11.78
N LEU A 87 23.61 4.24 12.92
CA LEU A 87 23.69 2.93 13.54
C LEU A 87 22.79 2.83 14.78
N LEU A 88 22.60 3.96 15.47
CA LEU A 88 21.83 4.02 16.70
C LEU A 88 20.81 5.15 16.67
N TRP A 89 19.58 4.82 17.04
CA TRP A 89 18.54 5.81 17.29
C TRP A 89 17.97 5.63 18.69
N ASN A 90 18.25 6.58 19.58
CA ASN A 90 17.77 6.48 20.96
C ASN A 90 16.44 7.22 21.13
N LEU A 91 15.52 6.56 21.83
CA LEU A 91 14.26 7.14 22.31
C LEU A 91 14.49 7.54 23.77
N VAL A 92 14.40 8.84 24.06
CA VAL A 92 14.74 9.39 25.38
C VAL A 92 13.58 10.20 25.97
N THR A 93 13.52 10.30 27.29
CA THR A 93 12.62 11.22 27.99
C THR A 93 13.11 12.67 27.90
N ALA A 94 12.30 13.62 28.40
CA ALA A 94 12.68 15.03 28.52
C ALA A 94 13.93 15.26 29.41
N ASP A 95 14.19 14.38 30.37
CA ASP A 95 15.38 14.40 31.25
C ASP A 95 16.54 13.52 30.75
N MET A 96 16.49 13.08 29.49
CA MET A 96 17.51 12.27 28.80
C MET A 96 17.71 10.85 29.38
N GLU A 97 16.69 10.28 30.03
CA GLU A 97 16.64 8.84 30.33
C GLU A 97 16.46 8.08 29.00
N VAL A 98 17.35 7.13 28.69
CA VAL A 98 17.20 6.26 27.52
C VAL A 98 16.13 5.20 27.81
N LEU A 99 15.01 5.30 27.09
CA LEU A 99 13.90 4.34 27.20
C LEU A 99 14.12 3.12 26.29
N ALA A 100 14.66 3.36 25.09
CA ALA A 100 14.99 2.31 24.12
C ALA A 100 16.07 2.79 23.14
N THR A 101 16.84 1.84 22.60
CA THR A 101 17.79 2.07 21.51
C THR A 101 17.41 1.18 20.34
N ILE A 102 17.11 1.79 19.20
CA ILE A 102 16.89 1.10 17.93
C ILE A 102 18.27 0.92 17.29
N HIS A 103 18.64 -0.33 17.04
CA HIS A 103 19.88 -0.69 16.36
C HIS A 103 19.61 -0.88 14.87
N LEU A 104 20.28 -0.07 14.04
CA LEU A 104 20.15 -0.09 12.60
C LEU A 104 21.34 -0.84 11.98
N GLY A 105 21.04 -1.67 10.99
CA GLY A 105 21.97 -2.67 10.48
C GLY A 105 22.48 -2.38 9.06
N GLU A 106 22.90 -3.46 8.40
CA GLU A 106 23.06 -3.45 6.96
C GLU A 106 21.67 -3.53 6.32
N GLY A 107 21.34 -2.55 5.48
CA GLY A 107 20.12 -2.57 4.70
C GLY A 107 20.30 -3.57 3.58
N GLY A 108 19.35 -4.48 3.37
CA GLY A 108 19.44 -5.57 2.39
C GLY A 108 19.65 -5.17 0.92
N ALA A 109 19.85 -3.88 0.65
CA ALA A 109 20.28 -3.30 -0.61
C ALA A 109 21.83 -3.17 -0.71
N GLY A 110 22.62 -3.86 0.11
CA GLY A 110 24.10 -3.84 0.05
C GLY A 110 24.76 -2.56 0.58
N TRP A 111 23.96 -1.70 1.20
CA TRP A 111 24.36 -0.42 1.82
C TRP A 111 23.83 -0.38 3.25
N LYS A 112 24.26 0.57 4.08
CA LYS A 112 23.68 0.73 5.42
C LYS A 112 22.20 1.07 5.31
N GLU A 113 21.41 0.65 6.31
CA GLU A 113 19.96 0.82 6.29
C GLU A 113 19.57 2.29 6.24
N SER A 114 20.30 3.12 6.98
CA SER A 114 20.07 4.55 7.11
C SER A 114 21.38 5.33 7.12
N TYR A 115 21.33 6.51 6.52
CA TYR A 115 22.41 7.48 6.49
C TYR A 115 21.87 8.87 6.83
N LEU A 116 22.68 9.64 7.53
CA LEU A 116 22.46 11.04 7.82
C LEU A 116 23.37 11.88 6.93
N SER A 117 22.88 13.04 6.49
CA SER A 117 23.67 13.91 5.63
C SER A 117 23.22 15.37 5.65
N TYR A 118 24.15 16.24 5.27
CA TYR A 118 23.86 17.60 4.90
C TYR A 118 23.51 17.66 3.41
N GLN A 119 22.21 17.79 3.09
CA GLN A 119 21.69 17.72 1.71
C GLN A 119 22.45 18.57 0.66
N PRO A 120 22.87 19.82 0.93
CA PRO A 120 23.58 20.63 -0.06
C PRO A 120 24.88 20.00 -0.57
N GLU A 121 25.57 19.17 0.23
CA GLU A 121 26.76 18.45 -0.23
C GLU A 121 26.38 17.30 -1.18
N ILE A 122 25.26 16.62 -0.90
CA ILE A 122 24.74 15.56 -1.76
C ILE A 122 24.26 16.15 -3.09
N GLU A 123 23.54 17.27 -3.05
CA GLU A 123 23.09 17.98 -4.26
C GLU A 123 24.26 18.43 -5.14
N LYS A 124 25.41 18.84 -4.56
CA LYS A 124 26.61 19.16 -5.35
C LYS A 124 27.17 17.94 -6.09
N ILE A 125 27.18 16.78 -5.44
CA ILE A 125 27.64 15.51 -6.06
C ILE A 125 26.70 15.12 -7.20
N LEU A 126 25.38 15.23 -6.97
CA LEU A 126 24.35 14.94 -7.97
C LEU A 126 24.39 15.90 -9.15
N ASP A 127 24.50 17.21 -8.92
CA ASP A 127 24.63 18.24 -9.97
C ASP A 127 25.88 18.01 -10.82
N ALA A 128 27.04 17.79 -10.18
CA ALA A 128 28.29 17.52 -10.89
C ALA A 128 28.15 16.30 -11.80
N ARG A 129 27.52 15.22 -11.31
CA ARG A 129 27.27 14.01 -12.10
C ARG A 129 26.28 14.26 -13.24
N ALA A 130 25.14 14.91 -12.97
CA ALA A 130 24.14 15.20 -14.00
C ALA A 130 24.73 16.05 -15.14
N ARG A 131 25.55 17.05 -14.81
CA ARG A 131 26.25 17.88 -15.81
C ARG A 131 27.31 17.10 -16.59
N GLU A 132 28.07 16.23 -15.92
CA GLU A 132 29.03 15.32 -16.59
C GLU A 132 28.34 14.43 -17.62
N LEU A 133 27.13 13.96 -17.29
CA LEU A 133 26.28 13.14 -18.17
C LEU A 133 25.60 13.93 -19.30
N GLY A 134 25.75 15.26 -19.34
CA GLY A 134 25.23 16.11 -20.41
C GLY A 134 23.83 16.68 -20.16
N VAL A 135 23.30 16.62 -18.94
CA VAL A 135 22.03 17.27 -18.59
C VAL A 135 22.19 18.78 -18.74
N THR A 136 21.27 19.42 -19.47
CA THR A 136 21.22 20.87 -19.60
C THR A 136 20.32 21.46 -18.52
N VAL A 137 20.87 22.28 -17.63
CA VAL A 137 20.12 22.89 -16.52
C VAL A 137 20.05 24.40 -16.72
N TYR A 138 18.85 24.93 -16.82
CA TYR A 138 18.58 26.37 -16.85
C TYR A 138 18.19 26.84 -15.45
N ASN A 139 19.19 27.33 -14.70
CA ASN A 139 19.01 27.96 -13.40
C ASN A 139 18.50 29.39 -13.51
N GLY A 140 17.74 29.86 -12.51
CA GLY A 140 17.14 31.19 -12.52
C GLY A 140 16.01 31.33 -13.55
N VAL A 141 15.34 30.22 -13.90
CA VAL A 141 14.30 30.17 -14.93
C VAL A 141 13.03 29.57 -14.35
N GLU A 142 11.92 30.29 -14.44
CA GLU A 142 10.61 29.81 -14.00
C GLU A 142 9.81 29.24 -15.17
N ALA A 143 9.14 28.11 -14.92
CA ALA A 143 8.07 27.61 -15.78
C ALA A 143 6.79 28.42 -15.51
N LEU A 144 6.11 28.83 -16.59
CA LEU A 144 4.94 29.71 -16.54
C LEU A 144 3.68 29.05 -17.08
N GLN A 145 3.84 28.16 -18.07
CA GLN A 145 2.73 27.48 -18.72
C GLN A 145 3.21 26.12 -19.20
N ILE A 146 2.31 25.13 -19.09
CA ILE A 146 2.50 23.81 -19.67
C ILE A 146 1.31 23.51 -20.56
N ASP A 147 1.59 23.02 -21.76
CA ASP A 147 0.59 22.53 -22.70
C ASP A 147 1.02 21.16 -23.22
N GLN A 148 0.07 20.41 -23.79
CA GLN A 148 0.38 19.15 -24.44
C GLN A 148 -0.49 18.90 -25.67
N SER A 149 0.04 18.03 -26.52
CA SER A 149 -0.59 17.44 -27.69
C SER A 149 -0.55 15.92 -27.57
N ALA A 150 -1.11 15.21 -28.55
CA ALA A 150 -1.03 13.76 -28.59
C ALA A 150 0.43 13.22 -28.62
N ASP A 151 1.37 14.01 -29.17
CA ASP A 151 2.73 13.54 -29.47
C ASP A 151 3.83 14.20 -28.62
N ARG A 152 3.56 15.39 -28.06
CA ARG A 152 4.56 16.19 -27.33
C ARG A 152 3.92 17.04 -26.24
N ALA A 153 4.72 17.45 -25.25
CA ALA A 153 4.37 18.42 -24.22
C ALA A 153 5.35 19.60 -24.24
N THR A 154 4.87 20.80 -23.95
CA THR A 154 5.65 22.03 -24.01
C THR A 154 5.69 22.74 -22.67
N VAL A 155 6.85 23.24 -22.27
CA VAL A 155 7.02 24.13 -21.13
C VAL A 155 7.40 25.52 -21.63
N THR A 156 6.57 26.51 -21.33
CA THR A 156 6.90 27.92 -21.55
C THR A 156 7.57 28.47 -20.29
N CYS A 157 8.73 29.11 -20.45
CA CYS A 157 9.56 29.57 -19.35
C CYS A 157 10.24 30.91 -19.65
N ARG A 158 10.74 31.57 -18.59
CA ARG A 158 11.53 32.81 -18.68
C ARG A 158 12.49 32.96 -17.49
N PRO A 159 13.51 33.83 -17.57
CA PRO A 159 14.29 34.22 -16.40
C PRO A 159 13.42 34.80 -15.28
N VAL A 160 13.67 34.41 -14.04
CA VAL A 160 12.91 34.88 -12.86
C VAL A 160 13.06 36.39 -12.60
N ASP A 161 14.19 36.97 -13.01
CA ASP A 161 14.54 38.37 -12.76
C ASP A 161 14.08 39.35 -13.86
N ASP A 162 13.49 38.85 -14.95
CA ASP A 162 13.08 39.69 -16.09
C ASP A 162 11.70 39.29 -16.61
N GLU A 163 10.66 39.94 -16.08
CA GLU A 163 9.28 39.71 -16.51
C GLU A 163 9.03 40.07 -17.99
N ASN A 164 9.88 40.91 -18.59
CA ASN A 164 9.78 41.34 -19.98
C ASN A 164 10.68 40.53 -20.91
N ALA A 165 11.41 39.55 -20.39
CA ALA A 165 12.22 38.65 -21.19
C ALA A 165 11.34 37.93 -22.21
N GLU A 166 11.93 37.67 -23.38
CA GLU A 166 11.26 36.88 -24.39
C GLU A 166 11.02 35.45 -23.87
N LEU A 167 9.78 34.97 -24.00
CA LEU A 167 9.39 33.64 -23.55
C LEU A 167 10.13 32.57 -24.36
N THR A 168 10.60 31.56 -23.64
CA THR A 168 11.25 30.37 -24.20
C THR A 168 10.28 29.20 -24.15
N VAL A 169 10.13 28.49 -25.26
CA VAL A 169 9.31 27.27 -25.34
C VAL A 169 10.22 26.05 -25.47
N ILE A 170 10.19 25.18 -24.45
CA ILE A 170 10.82 23.88 -24.47
C ILE A 170 9.79 22.87 -24.96
N ASP A 171 10.04 22.27 -26.12
CA ASP A 171 9.20 21.25 -26.75
C ASP A 171 9.79 19.86 -26.47
N ALA A 172 9.11 19.04 -25.67
CA ALA A 172 9.61 17.76 -25.18
C ALA A 172 8.68 16.59 -25.56
N ALA A 173 9.20 15.38 -25.65
CA ALA A 173 8.35 14.20 -25.80
C ALA A 173 7.56 13.94 -24.50
N PHE A 174 8.15 14.25 -23.35
CA PHE A 174 7.53 14.21 -22.02
C PHE A 174 7.99 15.37 -21.13
N VAL A 175 7.10 15.81 -20.23
CA VAL A 175 7.39 16.76 -19.16
C VAL A 175 7.24 16.05 -17.80
N ILE A 176 8.17 16.25 -16.88
CA ILE A 176 8.09 15.68 -15.53
C ILE A 176 8.19 16.79 -14.48
N GLY A 177 7.17 16.88 -13.63
CA GLY A 177 7.13 17.75 -12.46
C GLY A 177 7.86 17.11 -11.28
N ALA A 178 9.04 17.64 -10.96
CA ALA A 178 9.82 17.34 -9.77
C ALA A 178 10.07 18.63 -8.95
N ASP A 179 9.07 19.52 -8.96
CA ASP A 179 9.11 20.92 -8.50
C ASP A 179 8.59 21.12 -7.07
N GLY A 180 8.47 20.05 -6.30
CA GLY A 180 8.24 20.09 -4.86
C GLY A 180 6.77 20.16 -4.44
N ALA A 181 6.53 20.38 -3.14
CA ALA A 181 5.19 20.34 -2.55
C ALA A 181 4.20 21.33 -3.20
N ASN A 182 4.68 22.52 -3.57
CA ASN A 182 3.93 23.57 -4.26
C ASN A 182 4.11 23.46 -5.79
N SER A 183 3.95 22.25 -6.31
CA SER A 183 4.20 21.92 -7.72
C SER A 183 3.30 22.73 -8.66
N PHE A 184 3.94 23.58 -9.47
CA PHE A 184 3.33 24.28 -10.59
C PHE A 184 2.84 23.28 -11.66
N VAL A 185 3.59 22.20 -11.89
CA VAL A 185 3.20 21.17 -12.86
C VAL A 185 1.89 20.49 -12.47
N ARG A 186 1.78 20.04 -11.21
CA ARG A 186 0.55 19.44 -10.68
C ARG A 186 -0.63 20.40 -10.76
N GLU A 187 -0.43 21.65 -10.35
CA GLU A 187 -1.48 22.68 -10.39
C GLU A 187 -1.93 23.01 -11.83
N SER A 188 -1.00 23.01 -12.79
CA SER A 188 -1.31 23.21 -14.21
C SER A 188 -2.17 22.10 -14.81
N LEU A 189 -2.07 20.89 -14.25
CA LEU A 189 -2.94 19.75 -14.60
C LEU A 189 -4.30 19.77 -13.89
N GLY A 190 -4.53 20.71 -12.96
CA GLY A 190 -5.75 20.74 -12.14
C GLY A 190 -5.87 19.57 -11.16
N ILE A 191 -4.74 18.95 -10.77
CA ILE A 191 -4.73 17.79 -9.87
C ILE A 191 -4.69 18.27 -8.43
N GLU A 192 -5.79 18.08 -7.70
CA GLU A 192 -5.86 18.32 -6.25
C GLU A 192 -5.30 17.12 -5.47
N ARG A 193 -4.59 17.39 -4.37
CA ARG A 193 -4.06 16.32 -3.51
C ARG A 193 -5.10 15.87 -2.48
N ALA A 194 -5.19 14.57 -2.25
CA ALA A 194 -5.98 14.00 -1.17
C ALA A 194 -5.21 14.05 0.17
N GLN A 195 -5.87 14.48 1.25
CA GLN A 195 -5.31 14.43 2.60
C GLN A 195 -5.52 13.03 3.21
N LEU A 196 -4.46 12.42 3.73
CA LEU A 196 -4.50 11.06 4.29
C LEU A 196 -4.73 11.05 5.81
N GLY A 197 -5.66 11.86 6.31
CA GLY A 197 -6.11 11.81 7.71
C GLY A 197 -5.12 12.35 8.77
N PHE A 198 -3.94 12.82 8.37
CA PHE A 198 -2.97 13.46 9.27
C PHE A 198 -3.29 14.95 9.46
N ALA A 199 -3.34 15.42 10.72
CA ALA A 199 -3.39 16.85 10.99
C ALA A 199 -2.04 17.48 10.63
N PRO A 200 -2.00 18.55 9.81
CA PRO A 200 -0.74 19.20 9.47
C PRO A 200 0.05 19.60 10.71
N MET A 201 1.36 19.42 10.65
CA MET A 201 2.28 19.66 11.76
C MET A 201 3.29 20.72 11.38
N ASP A 202 3.39 21.78 12.17
CA ASP A 202 4.40 22.81 12.02
C ASP A 202 5.59 22.49 12.93
N SER A 203 6.81 22.48 12.38
CA SER A 203 8.03 22.16 13.13
C SER A 203 9.15 23.13 12.79
N LEU A 204 9.77 23.71 13.81
CA LEU A 204 10.97 24.51 13.69
C LEU A 204 12.17 23.59 13.48
N VAL A 205 12.87 23.78 12.38
CA VAL A 205 14.14 23.11 12.08
C VAL A 205 15.28 24.11 12.23
N ILE A 206 16.22 23.77 13.11
CA ILE A 206 17.47 24.49 13.33
C ILE A 206 18.61 23.63 12.79
N ASP A 207 19.32 24.14 11.79
CA ASP A 207 20.60 23.56 11.38
C ASP A 207 21.74 24.39 11.97
N PHE A 208 22.58 23.71 12.72
CA PHE A 208 23.69 24.29 13.46
C PHE A 208 25.01 23.78 12.93
N LYS A 209 25.97 24.68 12.74
CA LYS A 209 27.31 24.35 12.27
C LYS A 209 28.33 24.67 13.35
N LEU A 210 28.94 23.63 13.89
CA LEU A 210 30.02 23.69 14.87
C LEU A 210 31.28 24.32 14.27
N ASN A 211 32.02 25.03 15.11
CA ASN A 211 33.36 25.52 14.80
C ASN A 211 34.40 24.38 14.78
N ASP A 212 34.16 23.32 15.55
CA ASP A 212 35.04 22.16 15.74
C ASP A 212 34.26 20.85 15.49
N SER A 213 34.69 20.07 14.50
CA SER A 213 34.02 18.84 14.06
C SER A 213 34.17 17.72 15.05
N ASP A 214 35.29 17.77 15.77
CA ASP A 214 35.73 16.71 16.68
C ASP A 214 35.20 16.97 18.09
N ARG A 215 34.43 18.06 18.28
CA ARG A 215 33.73 18.31 19.53
C ARG A 215 32.66 17.25 19.75
N GLU A 216 32.85 16.48 20.80
CA GLU A 216 31.84 15.59 21.36
C GLU A 216 30.73 16.41 22.04
N LEU A 217 29.49 16.03 21.78
CA LEU A 217 28.30 16.57 22.44
C LEU A 217 27.67 15.45 23.26
N ASP A 218 28.03 15.35 24.54
CA ASP A 218 27.60 14.24 25.42
C ASP A 218 26.08 14.01 25.44
N ARG A 219 25.29 15.09 25.27
CA ARG A 219 23.82 15.04 25.22
C ARG A 219 23.25 14.70 23.85
N LEU A 220 24.05 14.77 22.78
CA LEU A 220 23.61 14.55 21.40
C LEU A 220 24.49 13.47 20.73
N PRO A 221 24.20 12.18 20.96
CA PRO A 221 24.71 11.09 20.12
C PRO A 221 24.14 11.16 18.69
N GLU A 222 24.42 10.16 17.84
CA GLU A 222 24.03 10.11 16.42
C GLU A 222 22.65 10.69 16.12
N VAL A 223 21.57 10.07 16.65
CA VAL A 223 20.19 10.59 16.60
C VAL A 223 19.44 10.29 17.90
N LEU A 224 18.66 11.28 18.33
CA LEU A 224 17.77 11.23 19.47
C LEU A 224 16.34 11.63 19.07
N GLN A 225 15.37 10.85 19.52
CA GLN A 225 13.97 11.28 19.62
C GLN A 225 13.66 11.57 21.10
N VAL A 226 13.44 12.85 21.43
CA VAL A 226 13.02 13.29 22.76
C VAL A 226 11.50 13.18 22.85
N LEU A 227 11.02 12.21 23.63
CA LEU A 227 9.62 11.84 23.82
C LEU A 227 8.92 12.70 24.88
N ASP A 228 9.20 14.00 24.86
CA ASP A 228 8.62 14.97 25.79
C ASP A 228 7.15 15.27 25.43
N PRO A 229 6.17 14.97 26.31
CA PRO A 229 4.77 15.28 26.05
C PRO A 229 4.50 16.80 25.98
N GLU A 230 5.36 17.64 26.57
CA GLU A 230 5.25 19.09 26.43
C GLU A 230 5.64 19.52 25.02
N ARG A 231 6.88 19.21 24.58
CA ARG A 231 7.35 19.48 23.22
C ARG A 231 8.25 18.34 22.70
N PRO A 232 7.72 17.42 21.88
CA PRO A 232 8.52 16.39 21.24
C PRO A 232 9.59 16.99 20.34
N GLN A 233 10.75 16.34 20.27
CA GLN A 233 11.92 16.86 19.55
C GLN A 233 12.67 15.74 18.85
N LEU A 234 13.30 16.08 17.74
CA LEU A 234 14.30 15.26 17.08
C LEU A 234 15.62 16.03 17.11
N ALA A 235 16.72 15.35 17.40
CA ALA A 235 18.04 15.92 17.25
C ALA A 235 18.99 14.89 16.66
N GLY A 236 19.88 15.31 15.76
CA GLY A 236 20.86 14.42 15.16
C GLY A 236 22.13 15.13 14.73
N ARG A 237 23.22 14.38 14.68
CA ARG A 237 24.51 14.84 14.15
C ARG A 237 24.70 14.33 12.73
N TRP A 238 25.30 15.18 11.90
CA TRP A 238 25.86 14.80 10.61
C TRP A 238 27.38 14.78 10.79
N GLU A 239 27.87 13.73 11.45
CA GLU A 239 29.28 13.55 11.82
C GLU A 239 30.18 13.60 10.58
N GLY A 240 31.38 14.15 10.76
CA GLY A 240 32.36 14.35 9.68
C GLY A 240 32.29 15.70 8.98
N ARG A 241 31.28 16.55 9.24
CA ARG A 241 31.12 17.84 8.53
C ARG A 241 30.70 19.05 9.38
N ASN A 242 30.74 18.97 10.72
CA ASN A 242 30.37 20.04 11.68
C ASN A 242 28.87 20.32 11.85
N TYR A 243 27.97 19.63 11.18
CA TYR A 243 26.55 20.01 11.20
C TYR A 243 25.72 19.14 12.15
N SER A 244 24.76 19.78 12.80
CA SER A 244 23.74 19.13 13.63
C SER A 244 22.38 19.72 13.29
N ARG A 245 21.34 18.89 13.38
CA ARG A 245 19.95 19.31 13.21
C ARG A 245 19.17 19.13 14.49
N PHE A 246 18.30 20.09 14.77
CA PHE A 246 17.35 20.07 15.86
C PHE A 246 15.97 20.43 15.31
N GLU A 247 14.96 19.64 15.66
CA GLU A 247 13.58 19.83 15.25
C GLU A 247 12.68 19.95 16.48
N PHE A 248 11.83 20.97 16.49
CA PHE A 248 10.93 21.28 17.59
C PHE A 248 9.51 21.49 17.06
N ILE A 249 8.57 20.68 17.52
CA ILE A 249 7.15 20.86 17.16
C ILE A 249 6.66 22.21 17.70
N LEU A 250 5.97 22.99 16.86
CA LEU A 250 5.26 24.19 17.28
C LEU A 250 3.96 23.83 17.99
N HIS A 251 3.66 24.54 19.06
CA HIS A 251 2.38 24.42 19.74
C HIS A 251 1.31 25.25 19.02
N GLU A 252 0.05 24.84 19.18
CA GLU A 252 -1.08 25.59 18.67
C GLU A 252 -1.10 27.00 19.27
N GLY A 253 -1.13 28.02 18.39
CA GLY A 253 -1.14 29.43 18.79
C GLY A 253 0.23 30.09 18.96
N GLU A 254 1.33 29.35 18.81
CA GLU A 254 2.66 29.96 18.71
C GLU A 254 2.85 30.64 17.35
N ASP A 255 3.51 31.80 17.37
CA ASP A 255 3.86 32.52 16.14
C ASP A 255 5.13 31.92 15.53
N ALA A 256 5.05 31.49 14.27
CA ALA A 256 6.12 30.79 13.59
C ALA A 256 7.36 31.68 13.35
N GLU A 257 7.17 32.97 13.06
CA GLU A 257 8.26 33.90 12.83
C GLU A 257 8.99 34.24 14.13
N GLU A 258 8.23 34.48 15.22
CA GLU A 258 8.80 34.69 16.55
C GLU A 258 9.55 33.45 17.03
N PHE A 259 8.98 32.25 16.88
CA PHE A 259 9.61 31.01 17.32
C PHE A 259 10.91 30.71 16.55
N ALA A 260 10.94 31.02 15.24
CA ALA A 260 12.13 30.90 14.40
C ALA A 260 13.17 32.02 14.58
N ALA A 261 12.90 33.06 15.38
CA ALA A 261 13.85 34.12 15.63
C ALA A 261 15.15 33.57 16.23
N ILE A 262 16.30 34.10 15.79
CA ILE A 262 17.61 33.54 16.14
C ILE A 262 17.85 33.55 17.66
N GLU A 263 17.34 34.56 18.36
CA GLU A 263 17.44 34.67 19.82
C GLU A 263 16.66 33.56 20.54
N ASN A 264 15.55 33.10 19.95
CA ASN A 264 14.75 31.99 20.48
C ASN A 264 15.37 30.64 20.10
N CYS A 265 15.91 30.52 18.90
CA CYS A 265 16.69 29.34 18.49
C CYS A 265 17.85 29.10 19.47
N TRP A 266 18.59 30.14 19.87
CA TRP A 266 19.66 30.01 20.85
C TRP A 266 19.18 29.48 22.21
N LYS A 267 18.02 29.92 22.70
CA LYS A 267 17.45 29.40 23.96
C LYS A 267 17.13 27.91 23.87
N LEU A 268 16.62 27.45 22.72
CA LEU A 268 16.35 26.04 22.49
C LEU A 268 17.65 25.23 22.44
N LEU A 269 18.71 25.78 21.84
CA LEU A 269 20.01 25.12 21.74
C LEU A 269 20.76 25.01 23.09
N GLU A 270 20.40 25.80 24.11
CA GLU A 270 21.01 25.70 25.45
C GLU A 270 20.84 24.30 26.07
N MET A 271 19.74 23.60 25.79
CA MET A 271 19.53 22.24 26.31
C MET A 271 20.58 21.23 25.80
N TRP A 272 21.17 21.53 24.65
CA TRP A 272 22.21 20.73 23.98
C TRP A 272 23.64 21.21 24.32
N ASP A 273 23.77 22.11 25.31
CA ASP A 273 25.04 22.72 25.73
C ASP A 273 25.76 23.46 24.56
N LEU A 274 24.96 24.11 23.70
CA LEU A 274 25.41 24.91 22.57
C LEU A 274 25.18 26.40 22.78
N SER A 275 26.16 27.21 22.36
CA SER A 275 26.17 28.67 22.47
C SER A 275 26.83 29.33 21.24
N PRO A 276 26.72 30.66 21.06
CA PRO A 276 27.38 31.36 19.96
C PRO A 276 28.90 31.22 19.91
N ALA A 277 29.55 30.79 20.99
CA ALA A 277 30.99 30.50 20.99
C ALA A 277 31.33 29.21 20.23
N ASP A 278 30.35 28.33 20.06
CA ASP A 278 30.55 26.96 19.62
C ASP A 278 30.34 26.79 18.12
N GLY A 279 29.66 27.73 17.47
CA GLY A 279 29.29 27.63 16.07
C GLY A 279 28.28 28.68 15.64
N GLU A 280 27.71 28.46 14.47
CA GLU A 280 26.72 29.34 13.85
C GLU A 280 25.40 28.59 13.60
N ILE A 281 24.27 29.27 13.85
CA ILE A 281 22.96 28.82 13.35
C ILE A 281 22.93 29.16 11.87
N GLU A 282 22.95 28.14 11.01
CA GLU A 282 22.87 28.33 9.56
C GLU A 282 21.47 28.78 9.16
N ARG A 283 20.45 28.22 9.85
CA ARG A 283 19.06 28.62 9.72
C ARG A 283 18.21 28.17 10.91
N GLY A 284 17.14 28.92 11.16
CA GLY A 284 15.97 28.48 11.90
C GLY A 284 14.75 28.76 11.04
N ILE A 285 13.97 27.74 10.68
CA ILE A 285 12.78 27.91 9.85
C ILE A 285 11.70 26.91 10.25
N VAL A 286 10.44 27.37 10.22
CA VAL A 286 9.29 26.52 10.45
C VAL A 286 8.83 25.90 9.14
N TYR A 287 8.74 24.57 9.12
CA TYR A 287 8.15 23.81 8.04
C TYR A 287 6.78 23.31 8.44
N ARG A 288 5.84 23.41 7.49
CA ARG A 288 4.55 22.73 7.56
C ARG A 288 4.64 21.38 6.87
N PHE A 289 4.37 20.32 7.63
CA PHE A 289 4.34 18.96 7.13
C PHE A 289 2.90 18.49 6.96
N GLU A 290 2.63 17.91 5.81
CA GLU A 290 1.31 17.40 5.43
C GLU A 290 1.46 15.96 4.94
N ALA A 291 0.40 15.16 5.09
CA ALA A 291 0.30 13.82 4.52
C ALA A 291 -0.68 13.89 3.35
N THR A 292 -0.15 14.08 2.14
CA THR A 292 -0.97 14.24 0.94
C THR A 292 -0.50 13.34 -0.19
N LEU A 293 -1.45 12.97 -1.05
CA LEU A 293 -1.20 12.11 -2.22
C LEU A 293 -2.03 12.60 -3.41
N ALA A 294 -1.39 12.78 -4.55
CA ALA A 294 -2.05 13.08 -5.81
C ALA A 294 -2.80 11.82 -6.31
N PRO A 295 -4.09 11.94 -6.66
CA PRO A 295 -4.90 10.81 -7.12
C PRO A 295 -4.47 10.26 -8.48
N GLU A 296 -3.76 11.07 -9.27
CA GLU A 296 -3.20 10.70 -10.56
C GLU A 296 -1.80 11.32 -10.68
N TRP A 297 -0.84 10.57 -11.23
CA TRP A 297 0.55 11.00 -11.36
C TRP A 297 0.96 11.25 -12.81
N ARG A 298 0.01 11.09 -13.74
CA ARG A 298 0.21 11.32 -15.17
C ARG A 298 -1.07 11.85 -15.78
N ASP A 299 -0.94 12.87 -16.62
CA ASP A 299 -1.94 13.24 -17.61
C ASP A 299 -1.26 13.35 -18.98
N GLY A 300 -1.56 12.42 -19.87
CA GLY A 300 -0.95 12.34 -21.19
C GLY A 300 0.59 12.22 -21.12
N ARG A 301 1.29 13.28 -21.51
CA ARG A 301 2.76 13.35 -21.59
C ARG A 301 3.40 14.10 -20.42
N ILE A 302 2.61 14.40 -19.40
CA ILE A 302 3.05 15.13 -18.22
C ILE A 302 2.95 14.19 -17.02
N LEU A 303 4.04 14.03 -16.26
CA LEU A 303 4.13 13.14 -15.10
C LEU A 303 4.57 13.91 -13.84
N LEU A 304 4.28 13.37 -12.67
CA LEU A 304 4.70 13.89 -11.36
C LEU A 304 5.64 12.91 -10.65
N ALA A 305 6.63 13.43 -9.92
CA ALA A 305 7.55 12.64 -9.09
C ALA A 305 7.93 13.34 -7.79
N GLY A 306 8.12 12.58 -6.71
CA GLY A 306 8.46 13.10 -5.39
C GLY A 306 7.39 14.01 -4.79
N ASP A 307 7.80 15.08 -4.13
CA ASP A 307 6.93 16.04 -3.42
C ASP A 307 5.83 16.66 -4.31
N ALA A 308 6.01 16.66 -5.64
CA ALA A 308 4.97 17.08 -6.57
C ALA A 308 3.75 16.14 -6.54
N ALA A 309 3.98 14.85 -6.33
CA ALA A 309 2.96 13.79 -6.30
C ALA A 309 2.52 13.42 -4.88
N HIS A 310 3.40 13.47 -3.87
CA HIS A 310 3.06 13.09 -2.50
C HIS A 310 3.90 13.85 -1.49
N THR A 311 3.34 14.16 -0.32
CA THR A 311 4.11 14.72 0.80
C THR A 311 3.79 13.92 2.05
N MET A 312 4.73 13.86 2.98
CA MET A 312 4.60 13.08 4.19
C MET A 312 5.22 13.78 5.40
N PRO A 313 4.80 13.39 6.62
CA PRO A 313 5.50 13.81 7.83
C PRO A 313 6.99 13.44 7.78
N PRO A 314 7.87 14.19 8.47
CA PRO A 314 9.31 13.96 8.43
C PRO A 314 9.74 12.70 9.20
N THR A 315 8.80 12.06 9.91
CA THR A 315 8.98 10.79 10.61
C THR A 315 9.67 9.76 9.69
N MET A 316 10.70 9.09 10.19
CA MET A 316 11.53 8.12 9.43
C MET A 316 12.32 8.69 8.22
N GLY A 317 12.24 9.99 7.93
CA GLY A 317 12.99 10.64 6.86
C GLY A 317 12.72 10.08 5.46
N GLN A 318 11.47 9.71 5.15
CA GLN A 318 11.12 8.95 3.93
C GLN A 318 10.70 9.79 2.71
N GLY A 319 10.49 11.10 2.85
CA GLY A 319 10.02 11.95 1.74
C GLY A 319 10.97 11.94 0.54
N LEU A 320 12.25 12.29 0.78
CA LEU A 320 13.30 12.23 -0.24
C LEU A 320 13.45 10.82 -0.81
N CYS A 321 13.56 9.81 0.05
CA CYS A 321 13.77 8.43 -0.36
C CYS A 321 12.63 7.92 -1.25
N SER A 322 11.39 8.31 -0.96
CA SER A 322 10.22 7.96 -1.76
C SER A 322 10.27 8.61 -3.13
N GLY A 323 10.68 9.88 -3.22
CA GLY A 323 10.89 10.56 -4.50
C GLY A 323 12.00 9.92 -5.35
N ILE A 324 13.10 9.46 -4.73
CA ILE A 324 14.14 8.72 -5.46
C ILE A 324 13.63 7.36 -5.96
N ARG A 325 12.79 6.68 -5.19
CA ARG A 325 12.11 5.44 -5.64
C ARG A 325 11.16 5.70 -6.81
N ASP A 326 10.49 6.85 -6.86
CA ASP A 326 9.68 7.22 -8.02
C ASP A 326 10.55 7.42 -9.26
N ALA A 327 11.71 8.08 -9.10
CA ALA A 327 12.63 8.30 -10.21
C ALA A 327 13.14 6.97 -10.79
N ILE A 328 13.64 6.04 -9.97
CA ILE A 328 14.16 4.77 -10.49
C ILE A 328 13.07 3.88 -11.09
N ASN A 329 11.84 3.93 -10.56
CA ASN A 329 10.68 3.23 -11.14
C ASN A 329 10.26 3.82 -12.49
N LEU A 330 10.26 5.15 -12.61
CA LEU A 330 9.86 5.86 -13.82
C LEU A 330 10.86 5.69 -14.96
N VAL A 331 12.16 5.79 -14.68
CA VAL A 331 13.20 5.89 -15.71
C VAL A 331 13.18 4.73 -16.70
N TRP A 332 13.10 3.48 -16.24
CA TRP A 332 13.16 2.33 -17.14
C TRP A 332 11.90 2.16 -17.98
N LYS A 333 10.74 2.59 -17.45
CA LYS A 333 9.47 2.57 -18.18
C LYS A 333 9.41 3.68 -19.21
N LEU A 334 9.90 4.87 -18.86
CA LEU A 334 10.02 5.99 -19.78
C LEU A 334 11.03 5.70 -20.89
N ASP A 335 12.14 5.02 -20.59
CA ASP A 335 13.09 4.52 -21.58
C ASP A 335 12.41 3.60 -22.60
N ALA A 336 11.62 2.62 -22.15
CA ALA A 336 10.87 1.73 -23.03
C ALA A 336 9.88 2.49 -23.94
N VAL A 337 9.14 3.47 -23.41
CA VAL A 337 8.20 4.28 -24.20
C VAL A 337 8.92 5.20 -25.18
N LEU A 338 10.01 5.86 -24.78
CA LEU A 338 10.81 6.72 -25.66
C LEU A 338 11.49 5.94 -26.79
N ARG A 339 11.77 4.65 -26.58
CA ARG A 339 12.31 3.72 -27.58
C ARG A 339 11.25 2.99 -28.40
N ASP A 340 9.97 3.33 -28.24
CA ASP A 340 8.82 2.68 -28.89
C ASP A 340 8.71 1.17 -28.61
N GLN A 341 9.23 0.72 -27.46
CA GLN A 341 9.10 -0.67 -26.97
C GLN A 341 7.80 -0.87 -26.17
N ALA A 342 7.16 0.22 -25.73
CA ALA A 342 5.92 0.17 -24.99
C ALA A 342 5.00 1.34 -25.39
N GLU A 343 3.69 1.11 -25.31
CA GLU A 343 2.68 2.15 -25.43
C GLU A 343 2.77 3.16 -24.28
N VAL A 344 2.28 4.38 -24.48
CA VAL A 344 2.32 5.43 -23.45
C VAL A 344 1.56 5.02 -22.17
N SER A 345 0.54 4.16 -22.28
CA SER A 345 -0.20 3.59 -21.15
C SER A 345 0.68 2.76 -20.21
N PHE A 346 1.85 2.29 -20.67
CA PHE A 346 2.81 1.59 -19.80
C PHE A 346 3.27 2.44 -18.62
N LEU A 347 3.28 3.77 -18.79
CA LEU A 347 3.61 4.73 -17.73
C LEU A 347 2.54 4.81 -16.64
N ASP A 348 1.30 4.33 -16.88
CA ASP A 348 0.27 4.27 -15.85
C ASP A 348 0.65 3.33 -14.70
N THR A 349 1.50 2.34 -15.00
CA THR A 349 2.06 1.45 -13.98
C THR A 349 2.95 2.17 -12.98
N VAL A 350 3.49 3.37 -13.29
CA VAL A 350 4.23 4.18 -12.31
C VAL A 350 3.30 4.60 -11.18
N HIS A 351 2.13 5.14 -11.53
CA HIS A 351 1.13 5.52 -10.53
C HIS A 351 0.65 4.31 -9.74
N SER A 352 0.20 3.25 -10.41
CA SER A 352 -0.42 2.11 -9.71
C SER A 352 0.56 1.35 -8.80
N GLU A 353 1.85 1.32 -9.15
CA GLU A 353 2.89 0.71 -8.31
C GLU A 353 3.31 1.63 -7.15
N ARG A 354 3.55 2.92 -7.44
CA ARG A 354 4.14 3.86 -6.47
C ARG A 354 3.13 4.47 -5.52
N SER A 355 1.92 4.76 -5.98
CA SER A 355 0.86 5.38 -5.17
C SER A 355 0.51 4.51 -3.95
N ALA A 356 0.28 3.21 -4.15
CA ALA A 356 0.01 2.27 -3.06
C ALA A 356 1.22 2.10 -2.12
N HIS A 357 2.42 1.99 -2.68
CA HIS A 357 3.64 1.88 -1.91
C HIS A 357 3.88 3.11 -1.02
N VAL A 358 3.73 4.32 -1.57
CA VAL A 358 3.98 5.56 -0.83
C VAL A 358 2.86 5.86 0.15
N GLN A 359 1.61 5.50 -0.17
CA GLN A 359 0.51 5.60 0.78
C GLN A 359 0.81 4.79 2.04
N HIS A 360 1.28 3.55 1.90
CA HIS A 360 1.66 2.74 3.05
C HIS A 360 2.83 3.36 3.84
N LEU A 361 3.84 3.93 3.17
CA LEU A 361 4.91 4.69 3.84
C LEU A 361 4.37 5.88 4.62
N ILE A 362 3.43 6.63 4.04
CA ILE A 362 2.79 7.76 4.70
C ILE A 362 2.05 7.30 5.95
N GLU A 363 1.26 6.24 5.86
CA GLU A 363 0.52 5.67 6.99
C GLU A 363 1.47 5.22 8.12
N MET A 364 2.61 4.60 7.78
CA MET A 364 3.64 4.25 8.77
C MET A 364 4.27 5.49 9.42
N CYS A 365 4.60 6.51 8.63
CA CYS A 365 5.17 7.76 9.14
C CYS A 365 4.20 8.51 10.06
N VAL A 366 2.89 8.47 9.74
CA VAL A 366 1.82 9.02 10.57
C VAL A 366 1.71 8.25 11.88
N GLY A 367 1.59 6.92 11.83
CA GLY A 367 1.41 6.10 13.03
C GLY A 367 2.60 6.18 14.00
N LEU A 368 3.84 6.15 13.49
CA LEU A 368 5.02 6.37 14.33
C LEU A 368 5.09 7.80 14.88
N GLY A 369 4.71 8.78 14.07
CA GLY A 369 4.64 10.17 14.49
C GLY A 369 3.66 10.38 15.64
N GLU A 370 2.47 9.76 15.60
CA GLU A 370 1.48 9.82 16.68
C GLU A 370 2.02 9.22 17.99
N MET A 371 2.75 8.10 17.89
CA MET A 371 3.37 7.46 19.05
C MET A 371 4.48 8.32 19.67
N TRP A 372 5.39 8.86 18.85
CA TRP A 372 6.51 9.66 19.36
C TRP A 372 6.06 11.04 19.85
N ASN A 373 5.09 11.63 19.18
CA ASN A 373 4.60 12.97 19.48
C ASN A 373 3.40 12.98 20.44
N THR A 374 3.15 11.88 21.16
CA THR A 374 2.05 11.78 22.13
C THR A 374 2.17 12.87 23.21
N ARG A 375 1.15 13.74 23.29
CA ARG A 375 1.08 14.86 24.24
C ARG A 375 0.19 14.61 25.47
N ASP A 376 -0.68 13.61 25.41
CA ASP A 376 -1.50 13.20 26.55
C ASP A 376 -0.60 12.54 27.62
N LEU A 377 -0.58 13.09 28.83
CA LEU A 377 0.36 12.68 29.88
C LEU A 377 0.17 11.20 30.28
N GLU A 378 -1.07 10.72 30.38
CA GLU A 378 -1.34 9.32 30.76
C GLU A 378 -0.87 8.36 29.65
N SER A 379 -1.12 8.71 28.39
CA SER A 379 -0.69 7.92 27.25
C SER A 379 0.83 7.95 27.06
N ALA A 380 1.48 9.10 27.27
CA ALA A 380 2.93 9.23 27.27
C ALA A 380 3.57 8.35 28.36
N HIS A 381 3.01 8.35 29.59
CA HIS A 381 3.48 7.47 30.66
C HIS A 381 3.36 5.99 30.28
N ARG A 382 2.24 5.56 29.69
CA ARG A 382 2.05 4.17 29.22
C ARG A 382 3.05 3.79 28.14
N ARG A 383 3.28 4.68 27.16
CA ARG A 383 4.29 4.51 26.11
C ARG A 383 5.68 4.33 26.72
N ASP A 384 6.06 5.20 27.66
CA ASP A 384 7.40 5.15 28.27
C ASP A 384 7.60 3.88 29.10
N GLU A 385 6.59 3.45 29.87
CA GLU A 385 6.63 2.17 30.58
C GLU A 385 6.77 0.98 29.60
N MET A 386 6.02 1.00 28.49
CA MET A 386 6.12 -0.01 27.44
C MET A 386 7.54 -0.07 26.86
N LEU A 387 8.15 1.07 26.52
CA LEU A 387 9.50 1.15 25.99
C LEU A 387 10.55 0.67 27.01
N ARG A 388 10.46 1.09 28.29
CA ARG A 388 11.36 0.60 29.36
C ARG A 388 11.31 -0.91 29.54
N MET A 389 10.16 -1.53 29.31
CA MET A 389 10.00 -2.98 29.37
C MET A 389 10.58 -3.72 28.15
N GLY A 390 11.15 -3.00 27.18
CA GLY A 390 11.67 -3.56 25.93
C GLY A 390 10.58 -3.93 24.93
N ASN A 391 9.33 -3.51 25.16
CA ASN A 391 8.21 -3.73 24.25
C ASN A 391 8.19 -2.66 23.15
N VAL A 392 9.31 -2.49 22.45
CA VAL A 392 9.39 -1.64 21.26
C VAL A 392 8.60 -2.35 20.16
N PRO A 393 7.57 -1.70 19.57
CA PRO A 393 6.85 -2.29 18.45
C PRO A 393 7.84 -2.67 17.35
N PRO A 394 7.72 -3.88 16.74
CA PRO A 394 8.58 -4.23 15.62
C PRO A 394 8.38 -3.22 14.51
N ALA A 395 9.47 -2.86 13.82
CA ALA A 395 9.37 -2.02 12.64
C ALA A 395 8.41 -2.69 11.63
N PRO A 396 7.40 -1.98 11.12
CA PRO A 396 6.54 -2.52 10.08
C PRO A 396 7.38 -2.92 8.86
N ALA A 397 6.95 -3.98 8.17
CA ALA A 397 7.67 -4.42 6.98
C ALA A 397 7.62 -3.32 5.92
N PHE A 398 8.76 -2.99 5.32
CA PHE A 398 8.82 -2.00 4.24
C PHE A 398 7.84 -2.40 3.12
N PRO A 399 7.08 -1.45 2.52
CA PRO A 399 6.03 -1.78 1.57
C PRO A 399 6.57 -2.44 0.30
N ARG A 400 5.72 -3.27 -0.29
CA ARG A 400 5.89 -3.73 -1.67
C ARG A 400 5.30 -2.72 -2.65
N LEU A 401 5.67 -2.85 -3.92
CA LEU A 401 5.00 -2.15 -5.02
C LEU A 401 3.52 -2.55 -5.11
N GLY A 402 2.67 -1.59 -5.49
CA GLY A 402 1.27 -1.83 -5.83
C GLY A 402 1.08 -2.61 -7.14
N ALA A 403 -0.13 -2.57 -7.68
CA ALA A 403 -0.46 -3.23 -8.94
C ALA A 403 0.38 -2.67 -10.10
N GLY A 404 0.84 -3.54 -11.00
CA GLY A 404 1.69 -3.16 -12.13
C GLY A 404 2.48 -4.37 -12.62
N ILE A 405 3.79 -4.19 -12.86
CA ILE A 405 4.71 -5.23 -13.31
C ILE A 405 5.26 -6.01 -12.11
N VAL A 406 4.36 -6.72 -11.44
CA VAL A 406 4.67 -7.63 -10.34
C VAL A 406 3.86 -8.89 -10.61
N ALA A 407 4.44 -10.07 -10.35
CA ALA A 407 3.72 -11.32 -10.52
C ALA A 407 2.42 -11.23 -9.71
N ALA A 408 1.29 -11.41 -10.41
CA ALA A 408 -0.01 -11.50 -9.76
C ALA A 408 0.10 -12.62 -8.73
N GLU A 409 -0.24 -12.31 -7.47
CA GLU A 409 -0.07 -13.17 -6.29
C GLU A 409 -0.40 -14.63 -6.58
N THR A 410 0.58 -15.40 -7.08
CA THR A 410 0.49 -16.84 -7.25
C THR A 410 0.73 -17.41 -5.87
N ASP A 411 -0.32 -17.39 -5.06
CA ASP A 411 -0.31 -17.84 -3.67
C ASP A 411 0.58 -16.94 -2.79
N HIS A 412 0.13 -16.59 -1.58
CA HIS A 412 1.00 -15.96 -0.56
C HIS A 412 2.09 -16.92 -0.04
N SER A 413 2.59 -17.83 -0.87
CA SER A 413 3.66 -18.72 -0.50
C SER A 413 4.98 -17.98 -0.33
N LEU A 414 5.22 -16.87 -1.06
CA LEU A 414 6.50 -16.16 -1.07
C LEU A 414 6.33 -14.65 -0.80
N ILE A 415 6.72 -14.22 0.42
CA ILE A 415 6.60 -12.84 0.96
C ILE A 415 7.43 -11.79 0.16
N VAL A 416 8.11 -12.17 -0.92
CA VAL A 416 9.17 -11.38 -1.56
C VAL A 416 8.75 -10.60 -2.81
N ASP A 417 7.59 -10.89 -3.39
CA ASP A 417 7.17 -10.31 -4.67
C ASP A 417 6.82 -8.81 -4.53
N GLY A 418 7.34 -8.00 -5.45
CA GLY A 418 7.22 -6.54 -5.39
C GLY A 418 8.02 -5.90 -4.27
N ARG A 419 8.93 -6.63 -3.59
CA ARG A 419 9.89 -6.07 -2.62
C ARG A 419 11.26 -5.85 -3.27
N PRO A 420 12.14 -5.02 -2.66
CA PRO A 420 13.51 -4.88 -3.12
C PRO A 420 14.24 -6.24 -3.13
N ALA A 421 14.93 -6.53 -4.23
CA ALA A 421 15.77 -7.71 -4.34
C ALA A 421 17.00 -7.59 -3.44
N PRO A 422 17.53 -8.70 -2.88
CA PRO A 422 18.75 -8.65 -2.07
C PRO A 422 19.95 -8.19 -2.92
N GLN A 423 20.84 -7.42 -2.30
CA GLN A 423 22.12 -7.05 -2.89
C GLN A 423 23.26 -7.39 -1.91
N GLY A 424 23.81 -8.59 -2.05
CA GLY A 424 25.02 -9.01 -1.34
C GLY A 424 26.28 -8.83 -2.17
N ARG A 425 27.44 -8.94 -1.51
CA ARG A 425 28.73 -9.01 -2.22
C ARG A 425 28.95 -10.39 -2.80
N VAL A 426 29.37 -10.41 -4.05
CA VAL A 426 29.71 -11.60 -4.83
C VAL A 426 31.12 -11.49 -5.37
N ALA A 427 31.78 -12.64 -5.55
CA ALA A 427 33.06 -12.71 -6.24
C ALA A 427 32.92 -13.43 -7.58
N PHE A 428 33.43 -12.81 -8.64
CA PHE A 428 33.44 -13.35 -9.99
C PHE A 428 34.65 -12.84 -10.77
N GLY A 429 35.27 -13.68 -11.60
CA GLY A 429 36.42 -13.28 -12.43
C GLY A 429 37.66 -12.78 -11.64
N GLY A 430 37.77 -13.11 -10.34
CA GLY A 430 38.84 -12.63 -9.47
C GLY A 430 38.61 -11.25 -8.85
N GLN A 431 37.43 -10.66 -9.04
CA GLN A 431 36.98 -9.44 -8.36
C GLN A 431 35.87 -9.78 -7.37
N ALA A 432 35.66 -8.94 -6.36
CA ALA A 432 34.59 -9.10 -5.37
C ALA A 432 33.93 -7.76 -5.07
N ASP A 433 32.65 -7.64 -5.39
CA ASP A 433 31.84 -6.43 -5.21
C ASP A 433 30.35 -6.78 -5.08
N ARG A 434 29.47 -5.79 -4.94
CA ARG A 434 28.01 -5.97 -4.94
C ARG A 434 27.53 -6.55 -6.28
N LEU A 435 26.47 -7.37 -6.26
CA LEU A 435 25.97 -8.00 -7.49
C LEU A 435 25.65 -6.99 -8.60
N ASP A 436 25.13 -5.80 -8.28
CA ASP A 436 24.77 -4.83 -9.31
C ASP A 436 25.98 -4.27 -10.10
N GLU A 437 27.21 -4.39 -9.59
CA GLU A 437 28.43 -4.03 -10.34
C GLU A 437 28.73 -5.03 -11.47
N PHE A 438 28.17 -6.24 -11.38
CA PHE A 438 28.34 -7.29 -12.38
C PHE A 438 27.07 -7.51 -13.23
N ALA A 439 25.89 -7.21 -12.69
CA ALA A 439 24.60 -7.54 -13.28
C ALA A 439 23.61 -6.37 -13.19
N SER A 440 23.06 -5.95 -14.32
CA SER A 440 22.11 -4.83 -14.41
C SER A 440 20.92 -5.15 -15.33
N GLY A 441 19.89 -4.31 -15.31
CA GLY A 441 18.66 -4.56 -16.07
C GLY A 441 17.84 -5.73 -15.51
N TRP A 442 17.15 -6.45 -16.40
CA TRP A 442 16.41 -7.65 -16.06
C TRP A 442 17.36 -8.81 -15.71
N GLN A 443 17.11 -9.48 -14.59
CA GLN A 443 17.93 -10.61 -14.15
C GLN A 443 17.08 -11.78 -13.67
N ILE A 444 17.48 -13.01 -14.00
CA ILE A 444 17.10 -14.20 -13.24
C ILE A 444 18.24 -14.50 -12.27
N VAL A 445 17.98 -14.35 -10.98
CA VAL A 445 18.95 -14.67 -9.92
C VAL A 445 18.57 -16.00 -9.31
N SER A 446 19.51 -16.96 -9.28
CA SER A 446 19.23 -18.33 -8.83
C SER A 446 20.30 -18.83 -7.84
N ARG A 447 19.87 -19.68 -6.90
CA ARG A 447 20.74 -20.36 -5.95
C ARG A 447 21.51 -21.54 -6.56
N HIS A 448 20.98 -22.07 -7.66
CA HIS A 448 21.51 -23.23 -8.37
C HIS A 448 21.57 -22.94 -9.87
N ALA A 449 22.44 -23.68 -10.57
CA ALA A 449 22.51 -23.62 -12.03
C ALA A 449 21.14 -23.98 -12.63
N LEU A 450 20.71 -23.21 -13.63
CA LEU A 450 19.47 -23.48 -14.34
C LEU A 450 19.63 -24.75 -15.19
N PRO A 451 18.62 -25.64 -15.24
CA PRO A 451 18.63 -26.79 -16.14
C PRO A 451 18.79 -26.40 -17.62
N ASP A 452 19.54 -27.21 -18.37
CA ASP A 452 19.62 -27.05 -19.83
C ASP A 452 18.23 -27.24 -20.46
N GLY A 453 17.86 -26.33 -21.37
CA GLY A 453 16.57 -26.40 -22.07
C GLY A 453 15.36 -26.13 -21.18
N LEU A 454 15.53 -25.40 -20.08
CA LEU A 454 14.44 -25.03 -19.16
C LEU A 454 13.32 -24.24 -19.84
N PHE A 455 13.67 -23.32 -20.74
CA PHE A 455 12.72 -22.42 -21.40
C PHE A 455 12.31 -22.94 -22.79
N SER A 456 11.04 -22.74 -23.12
CA SER A 456 10.53 -22.93 -24.48
C SER A 456 11.10 -21.88 -25.44
N ALA A 457 10.94 -22.07 -26.75
CA ALA A 457 11.38 -21.07 -27.73
C ALA A 457 10.67 -19.71 -27.58
N GLY A 458 9.38 -19.73 -27.18
CA GLY A 458 8.61 -18.50 -26.92
C GLY A 458 9.10 -17.77 -25.67
N GLN A 459 9.34 -18.49 -24.58
CA GLN A 459 9.91 -17.92 -23.35
C GLN A 459 11.33 -17.40 -23.58
N GLN A 460 12.15 -18.12 -24.36
CA GLN A 460 13.48 -17.64 -24.74
C GLN A 460 13.40 -16.34 -25.54
N SER A 461 12.39 -16.18 -26.42
CA SER A 461 12.19 -14.94 -27.17
C SER A 461 11.86 -13.76 -26.25
N VAL A 462 11.06 -13.97 -25.19
CA VAL A 462 10.80 -12.95 -24.16
C VAL A 462 12.08 -12.57 -23.43
N LEU A 463 12.88 -13.55 -23.02
CA LEU A 463 14.15 -13.33 -22.31
C LEU A 463 15.18 -12.60 -23.17
N ASP A 464 15.26 -12.95 -24.46
CA ASP A 464 16.17 -12.34 -25.42
C ASP A 464 15.77 -10.89 -25.73
N GLU A 465 14.47 -10.61 -25.93
CA GLU A 465 13.99 -9.26 -26.21
C GLU A 465 14.18 -8.31 -25.02
N LEU A 466 13.97 -8.80 -23.80
CA LEU A 466 14.18 -8.04 -22.56
C LEU A 466 15.66 -8.02 -22.11
N GLU A 467 16.56 -8.64 -22.88
CA GLU A 467 18.00 -8.71 -22.62
C GLU A 467 18.34 -9.27 -21.23
N PHE A 468 17.70 -10.38 -20.82
CA PHE A 468 17.89 -10.97 -19.50
C PHE A 468 19.33 -11.40 -19.23
N GLY A 469 19.86 -11.02 -18.06
CA GLY A 469 21.04 -11.67 -17.48
C GLY A 469 20.66 -12.83 -16.56
N PHE A 470 21.58 -13.79 -16.43
CA PHE A 470 21.44 -14.96 -15.56
C PHE A 470 22.53 -14.95 -14.50
N SER A 471 22.11 -14.77 -13.25
CA SER A 471 23.00 -14.65 -12.09
C SER A 471 22.84 -15.85 -11.17
N HIS A 472 23.59 -16.91 -11.42
CA HIS A 472 23.72 -18.02 -10.48
C HIS A 472 24.64 -17.59 -9.33
N VAL A 473 24.10 -17.52 -8.12
CA VAL A 473 24.81 -17.09 -6.90
C VAL A 473 24.87 -18.26 -5.91
N SER A 474 26.06 -18.70 -5.54
CA SER A 474 26.26 -19.87 -4.68
C SER A 474 27.47 -19.73 -3.75
N ARG A 475 27.45 -20.44 -2.63
CA ARG A 475 28.60 -20.49 -1.69
C ARG A 475 29.68 -21.51 -2.09
N GLY A 476 29.41 -22.38 -3.06
CA GLY A 476 30.39 -23.39 -3.49
C GLY A 476 31.55 -22.77 -4.27
N PRO A 477 32.73 -23.39 -4.37
CA PRO A 477 33.78 -22.96 -5.29
C PRO A 477 33.51 -23.43 -6.73
N GLY A 478 33.53 -22.51 -7.71
CA GLY A 478 33.37 -22.85 -9.14
C GLY A 478 33.62 -21.66 -10.06
N PRO A 479 34.01 -21.88 -11.34
CA PRO A 479 34.40 -20.80 -12.24
C PRO A 479 33.24 -20.10 -12.97
N ASP A 480 32.06 -20.72 -13.02
CA ASP A 480 30.96 -20.32 -13.93
C ASP A 480 29.78 -19.65 -13.20
N TYR A 481 29.98 -19.18 -11.97
CA TYR A 481 28.94 -18.53 -11.17
C TYR A 481 29.51 -17.56 -10.15
N TYR A 482 28.63 -16.73 -9.59
CA TYR A 482 28.95 -15.73 -8.57
C TYR A 482 29.12 -16.41 -7.20
N ILE A 483 30.29 -16.22 -6.58
CA ILE A 483 30.54 -16.73 -5.23
C ILE A 483 29.92 -15.77 -4.22
N ASP A 484 28.92 -16.21 -3.47
CA ASP A 484 28.31 -15.45 -2.38
C ASP A 484 29.32 -15.25 -1.23
N VAL A 485 29.92 -14.06 -1.16
CA VAL A 485 31.06 -13.75 -0.29
C VAL A 485 30.62 -13.74 1.17
N ASP A 486 29.54 -13.02 1.46
CA ASP A 486 29.05 -12.79 2.81
C ASP A 486 28.00 -13.82 3.23
N GLY A 487 27.46 -14.59 2.28
CA GLY A 487 26.41 -15.58 2.54
C GLY A 487 25.00 -15.00 2.55
N GLU A 488 24.83 -13.74 2.10
CA GLU A 488 23.57 -13.00 2.15
C GLU A 488 22.53 -13.61 1.22
N TYR A 489 22.92 -13.97 0.00
CA TYR A 489 22.01 -14.63 -0.94
C TYR A 489 21.58 -16.01 -0.43
N GLU A 490 22.52 -16.82 0.07
CA GLU A 490 22.20 -18.13 0.65
C GLU A 490 21.23 -18.02 1.83
N LEU A 491 21.42 -17.02 2.70
CA LEU A 491 20.50 -16.75 3.80
C LEU A 491 19.14 -16.27 3.30
N TRP A 492 19.12 -15.36 2.32
CA TRP A 492 17.88 -14.83 1.75
C TRP A 492 17.06 -15.92 1.06
N PHE A 493 17.67 -16.75 0.21
CA PHE A 493 17.01 -17.87 -0.45
C PHE A 493 16.42 -18.86 0.59
N ARG A 494 17.19 -19.23 1.62
CA ARG A 494 16.71 -20.12 2.69
C ARG A 494 15.59 -19.52 3.52
N LYS A 495 15.72 -18.25 3.92
CA LYS A 495 14.74 -17.54 4.76
C LYS A 495 13.37 -17.51 4.08
N HIS A 496 13.34 -17.32 2.77
CA HIS A 496 12.09 -17.18 2.02
C HIS A 496 11.65 -18.48 1.34
N GLY A 497 12.41 -19.58 1.44
CA GLY A 497 12.04 -20.86 0.81
C GLY A 497 12.10 -20.84 -0.72
N VAL A 498 12.90 -19.94 -1.31
CA VAL A 498 12.99 -19.72 -2.76
C VAL A 498 14.31 -20.25 -3.33
N ARG A 499 14.32 -20.57 -4.63
CA ARG A 499 15.51 -21.00 -5.37
C ARG A 499 15.90 -20.07 -6.51
N ALA A 500 14.95 -19.30 -7.03
CA ALA A 500 15.22 -18.27 -8.02
C ALA A 500 14.18 -17.16 -7.96
N PHE A 501 14.53 -15.99 -8.50
CA PHE A 501 13.61 -14.87 -8.68
C PHE A 501 13.95 -14.07 -9.94
N ILE A 502 12.95 -13.37 -10.47
CA ILE A 502 13.12 -12.37 -11.53
C ILE A 502 13.28 -11.00 -10.87
N GLN A 503 14.39 -10.33 -11.15
CA GLN A 503 14.66 -8.95 -10.76
C GLN A 503 14.33 -8.01 -11.92
N ARG A 504 13.58 -6.95 -11.62
CA ARG A 504 13.27 -5.84 -12.53
C ARG A 504 14.46 -4.88 -12.69
N PRO A 505 14.45 -4.00 -13.70
CA PRO A 505 15.50 -2.99 -13.90
C PRO A 505 15.64 -2.01 -12.73
N ASP A 506 14.55 -1.75 -12.00
CA ASP A 506 14.52 -0.91 -10.79
C ASP A 506 14.82 -1.68 -9.50
N LYS A 507 15.34 -2.90 -9.62
CA LYS A 507 15.85 -3.74 -8.52
C LYS A 507 14.78 -4.31 -7.58
N TYR A 508 13.51 -4.23 -7.96
CA TYR A 508 12.44 -4.96 -7.30
C TYR A 508 12.29 -6.38 -7.84
N VAL A 509 11.87 -7.31 -7.00
CA VAL A 509 11.50 -8.67 -7.41
C VAL A 509 10.17 -8.61 -8.15
N PHE A 510 10.15 -9.04 -9.42
CA PHE A 510 8.89 -9.27 -10.14
C PHE A 510 8.13 -10.45 -9.50
N GLY A 511 8.81 -11.58 -9.35
CA GLY A 511 8.31 -12.75 -8.64
C GLY A 511 9.43 -13.75 -8.33
N ALA A 512 9.16 -14.72 -7.46
CA ALA A 512 10.10 -15.76 -7.06
C ALA A 512 9.49 -17.18 -7.15
N VAL A 513 10.35 -18.20 -7.21
CA VAL A 513 9.93 -19.61 -7.27
C VAL A 513 10.65 -20.48 -6.25
N ALA A 514 9.93 -21.46 -5.69
CA ALA A 514 10.49 -22.47 -4.79
C ALA A 514 11.25 -23.58 -5.55
N GLU A 515 10.81 -23.89 -6.78
CA GLU A 515 11.46 -24.87 -7.66
C GLU A 515 11.83 -24.24 -9.00
N LEU A 516 13.03 -24.57 -9.52
CA LEU A 516 13.53 -23.98 -10.76
C LEU A 516 12.67 -24.33 -11.99
N THR A 517 11.93 -25.44 -11.92
CA THR A 517 11.00 -25.89 -12.98
C THR A 517 9.81 -24.94 -13.16
N ASP A 518 9.57 -24.04 -12.21
CA ASP A 518 8.45 -23.09 -12.25
C ASP A 518 8.85 -21.73 -12.85
N LEU A 519 10.15 -21.50 -13.09
CA LEU A 519 10.65 -20.29 -13.76
C LEU A 519 10.01 -20.04 -15.13
N PRO A 520 9.81 -21.05 -16.02
CA PRO A 520 9.09 -20.89 -17.27
C PRO A 520 7.72 -20.21 -17.12
N ALA A 521 6.91 -20.67 -16.17
CA ALA A 521 5.59 -20.09 -15.90
C ALA A 521 5.70 -18.65 -15.37
N LEU A 522 6.72 -18.36 -14.56
CA LEU A 522 6.98 -17.00 -14.09
C LEU A 522 7.40 -16.05 -15.22
N VAL A 523 8.15 -16.54 -16.21
CA VAL A 523 8.49 -15.78 -17.44
C VAL A 523 7.23 -15.51 -18.27
N ASP A 524 6.32 -16.48 -18.37
CA ASP A 524 5.05 -16.29 -19.07
C ASP A 524 4.17 -15.24 -18.37
N ALA A 525 4.13 -15.27 -17.03
CA ALA A 525 3.43 -14.27 -16.22
C ALA A 525 4.04 -12.86 -16.40
N LEU A 526 5.37 -12.75 -16.48
CA LEU A 526 6.05 -11.49 -16.78
C LEU A 526 5.66 -10.96 -18.15
N GLY A 527 5.76 -11.80 -19.19
CA GLY A 527 5.39 -11.42 -20.54
C GLY A 527 3.95 -10.91 -20.60
N SER A 528 3.01 -11.60 -19.94
CA SER A 528 1.60 -11.21 -19.98
C SER A 528 1.34 -9.93 -19.20
N SER A 529 2.00 -9.74 -18.05
CA SER A 529 1.94 -8.49 -17.29
C SER A 529 2.48 -7.30 -18.09
N LEU A 530 3.55 -7.50 -18.85
CA LEU A 530 4.12 -6.48 -19.74
C LEU A 530 3.17 -6.16 -20.90
N GLU A 531 2.63 -7.16 -21.61
CA GLU A 531 1.68 -6.97 -22.70
C GLU A 531 0.39 -6.28 -22.24
N ASP A 532 -0.19 -6.71 -21.11
CA ASP A 532 -1.39 -6.12 -20.53
C ASP A 532 -1.18 -4.64 -20.17
N ALA A 533 0.05 -4.27 -19.79
CA ALA A 533 0.44 -2.90 -19.51
C ALA A 533 0.81 -2.09 -20.78
N GLY A 534 0.86 -2.73 -21.95
CA GLY A 534 1.13 -2.08 -23.24
C GLY A 534 2.55 -2.25 -23.78
N TRP A 535 3.33 -3.23 -23.30
CA TRP A 535 4.60 -3.60 -23.93
C TRP A 535 4.38 -4.18 -25.34
N LYS A 536 5.26 -3.86 -26.28
CA LYS A 536 5.17 -4.26 -27.68
C LYS A 536 6.24 -5.30 -28.01
N PHE A 537 5.91 -6.58 -27.84
CA PHE A 537 6.83 -7.65 -28.27
C PHE A 537 7.00 -7.65 -29.81
N ALA A 538 8.24 -7.85 -30.27
CA ALA A 538 8.58 -7.90 -31.69
C ALA A 538 8.16 -9.22 -32.37
N PHE A 539 7.58 -10.13 -31.60
CA PHE A 539 7.08 -11.44 -32.02
C PHE A 539 5.67 -11.67 -31.48
N GLU A 540 4.88 -12.49 -32.18
CA GLU A 540 3.60 -12.97 -31.63
C GLU A 540 3.90 -13.98 -30.52
N ARG A 541 3.54 -13.64 -29.28
CA ARG A 541 3.49 -14.63 -28.20
C ARG A 541 2.37 -15.61 -28.52
N GLU A 542 2.66 -16.92 -28.46
CA GLU A 542 1.58 -17.91 -28.43
C GLU A 542 0.71 -17.56 -27.23
N ALA A 543 -0.58 -17.33 -27.47
CA ALA A 543 -1.53 -17.13 -26.38
C ALA A 543 -1.44 -18.36 -25.49
N VAL A 544 -0.84 -18.19 -24.31
CA VAL A 544 -0.97 -19.17 -23.25
C VAL A 544 -2.46 -19.21 -23.00
N ASP A 545 -3.11 -20.31 -23.38
CA ASP A 545 -4.50 -20.55 -23.04
C ASP A 545 -4.55 -20.32 -21.53
N SER A 546 -5.29 -19.31 -21.07
CA SER A 546 -5.41 -19.04 -19.63
C SER A 546 -6.00 -20.25 -18.89
N ASP A 547 -6.50 -21.23 -19.65
CA ASP A 547 -6.97 -22.55 -19.25
C ASP A 547 -5.83 -23.55 -18.93
N ASP A 548 -4.58 -23.30 -19.35
CA ASP A 548 -3.41 -24.18 -19.10
C ASP A 548 -2.53 -23.71 -17.93
N ILE A 549 -2.95 -22.65 -17.21
CA ILE A 549 -2.52 -22.41 -15.82
C ILE A 549 -3.25 -23.41 -14.92
N SER A 550 -2.94 -24.69 -15.11
CA SER A 550 -3.25 -25.76 -14.18
C SER A 550 -2.15 -25.88 -13.12
N VAL A 551 -1.81 -24.75 -12.49
CA VAL A 551 -1.22 -24.78 -11.15
C VAL A 551 -2.34 -24.47 -10.17
N VAL A 552 -2.94 -25.55 -9.70
CA VAL A 552 -3.70 -25.62 -8.46
C VAL A 552 -2.75 -25.23 -7.33
N GLY A 553 -2.67 -23.94 -7.05
CA GLY A 553 -2.15 -23.32 -5.84
C GLY A 553 -3.20 -22.32 -5.39
N SER A 554 -3.57 -22.37 -4.11
CA SER A 554 -4.76 -21.70 -3.57
C SER A 554 -4.85 -20.26 -4.05
N ALA A 555 -5.91 -19.93 -4.79
CA ALA A 555 -6.36 -18.54 -4.83
C ALA A 555 -6.44 -18.08 -3.37
N ARG A 556 -5.95 -16.88 -3.05
CA ARG A 556 -6.22 -16.16 -1.80
C ARG A 556 -6.97 -14.89 -2.13
N ILE A 557 -7.89 -14.50 -1.24
CA ILE A 557 -8.74 -13.34 -1.45
C ILE A 557 -7.82 -12.11 -1.36
N PRO A 558 -7.82 -11.20 -2.35
CA PRO A 558 -6.89 -10.08 -2.41
C PRO A 558 -7.04 -9.08 -1.25
N TYR A 559 -8.10 -9.23 -0.44
CA TYR A 559 -8.40 -8.45 0.77
C TYR A 559 -9.66 -9.03 1.45
N PRO A 560 -9.79 -9.05 2.79
CA PRO A 560 -8.78 -8.84 3.80
C PRO A 560 -7.91 -10.08 3.96
N GLU A 561 -6.71 -9.91 4.53
CA GLU A 561 -5.77 -11.01 4.78
C GLU A 561 -6.24 -12.00 5.87
N THR A 562 -7.36 -11.72 6.54
CA THR A 562 -7.84 -12.42 7.73
C THR A 562 -9.30 -12.90 7.59
N VAL A 563 -9.60 -13.64 6.52
CA VAL A 563 -10.90 -14.29 6.39
C VAL A 563 -10.97 -15.51 7.31
N ASP A 564 -12.03 -15.61 8.11
CA ASP A 564 -12.27 -16.76 8.96
C ASP A 564 -12.87 -17.93 8.16
N PHE A 565 -12.03 -18.90 7.82
CA PHE A 565 -12.41 -20.18 7.22
C PHE A 565 -12.43 -21.33 8.23
N SER A 566 -12.30 -21.08 9.53
CA SER A 566 -12.04 -22.14 10.51
C SER A 566 -13.18 -23.15 10.68
N HIS A 567 -14.36 -22.85 10.13
CA HIS A 567 -15.55 -23.72 10.11
C HIS A 567 -16.06 -23.97 8.67
N ALA A 568 -15.22 -23.72 7.67
CA ALA A 568 -15.46 -24.06 6.27
C ALA A 568 -14.70 -25.35 5.90
N SER A 569 -15.18 -26.08 4.90
CA SER A 569 -14.35 -27.13 4.26
C SER A 569 -13.33 -26.51 3.32
N ASP A 570 -12.23 -27.22 3.06
CA ASP A 570 -11.20 -26.82 2.08
C ASP A 570 -11.81 -26.49 0.70
N ALA A 571 -12.84 -27.24 0.28
CA ALA A 571 -13.52 -27.01 -0.99
C ALA A 571 -14.30 -25.67 -0.99
N ALA A 572 -14.97 -25.33 0.11
CA ALA A 572 -15.65 -24.06 0.25
C ALA A 572 -14.64 -22.90 0.35
N GLU A 573 -13.55 -23.07 1.09
CA GLU A 573 -12.46 -22.10 1.17
C GLU A 573 -11.91 -21.78 -0.23
N GLN A 574 -11.55 -22.80 -1.01
CA GLN A 574 -11.05 -22.63 -2.37
C GLN A 574 -12.07 -21.93 -3.29
N LEU A 575 -13.33 -22.38 -3.26
CA LEU A 575 -14.39 -21.84 -4.11
C LEU A 575 -14.65 -20.36 -3.82
N PHE A 576 -14.91 -20.01 -2.56
CA PHE A 576 -15.23 -18.62 -2.20
C PHE A 576 -14.04 -17.71 -2.40
N THR A 577 -12.85 -18.22 -2.12
CA THR A 577 -11.65 -17.46 -2.35
C THR A 577 -11.48 -17.11 -3.82
N SER A 578 -11.60 -18.10 -4.72
CA SER A 578 -11.55 -17.85 -6.16
C SER A 578 -12.65 -16.89 -6.61
N PHE A 579 -13.89 -17.11 -6.14
CA PHE A 579 -15.04 -16.30 -6.50
C PHE A 579 -14.85 -14.81 -6.15
N PHE A 580 -14.50 -14.50 -4.91
CA PHE A 580 -14.33 -13.12 -4.45
C PHE A 580 -13.09 -12.46 -5.04
N SER A 581 -12.03 -13.23 -5.29
CA SER A 581 -10.85 -12.74 -6.03
C SER A 581 -11.21 -12.31 -7.44
N ALA A 582 -11.95 -13.15 -8.18
CA ALA A 582 -12.42 -12.84 -9.52
C ALA A 582 -13.39 -11.64 -9.51
N LYS A 583 -14.35 -11.61 -8.58
CA LYS A 583 -15.34 -10.53 -8.44
C LYS A 583 -14.65 -9.20 -8.18
N THR A 584 -13.68 -9.16 -7.25
CA THR A 584 -12.87 -7.98 -6.93
C THR A 584 -11.99 -7.53 -8.10
N ARG A 585 -11.43 -8.47 -8.88
CA ARG A 585 -10.65 -8.15 -10.08
C ARG A 585 -11.51 -7.74 -11.29
N ARG A 586 -12.85 -7.73 -11.13
CA ARG A 586 -13.84 -7.40 -12.17
C ARG A 586 -13.75 -8.35 -13.38
N LYS A 587 -13.42 -9.62 -13.13
CA LYS A 587 -13.26 -10.65 -14.15
C LYS A 587 -14.57 -11.42 -14.30
N ILE A 588 -15.48 -10.88 -15.12
CA ILE A 588 -16.85 -11.40 -15.30
C ILE A 588 -16.91 -12.93 -15.51
N ASN A 589 -16.08 -13.47 -16.40
CA ASN A 589 -16.11 -14.89 -16.71
C ASN A 589 -15.57 -15.74 -15.56
N GLU A 590 -14.47 -15.31 -14.93
CA GLU A 590 -13.90 -15.99 -13.75
C GLU A 590 -14.86 -15.97 -12.56
N THR A 591 -15.61 -14.88 -12.35
CA THR A 591 -16.65 -14.85 -11.30
C THR A 591 -17.80 -15.78 -11.63
N HIS A 592 -18.27 -15.76 -12.89
CA HIS A 592 -19.46 -16.49 -13.29
C HIS A 592 -19.24 -18.00 -13.37
N VAL A 593 -18.01 -18.47 -13.57
CA VAL A 593 -17.70 -19.91 -13.67
C VAL A 593 -18.06 -20.70 -12.41
N HIS A 594 -18.25 -20.04 -11.27
CA HIS A 594 -18.60 -20.68 -10.00
C HIS A 594 -20.09 -21.07 -9.90
N PHE A 595 -20.95 -20.54 -10.76
CA PHE A 595 -22.37 -20.88 -10.81
C PHE A 595 -22.63 -22.11 -11.66
N HIS A 596 -23.66 -22.88 -11.31
CA HIS A 596 -24.04 -24.08 -12.03
C HIS A 596 -24.66 -23.70 -13.38
N PRO A 597 -24.26 -24.31 -14.52
CA PRO A 597 -24.63 -23.82 -15.85
C PRO A 597 -26.13 -23.86 -16.17
N ASP A 598 -26.89 -24.76 -15.54
CA ASP A 598 -28.31 -24.99 -15.84
C ASP A 598 -29.26 -24.67 -14.68
N GLN A 599 -28.75 -24.35 -13.48
CA GLN A 599 -29.56 -24.18 -12.26
C GLN A 599 -29.00 -23.01 -11.48
N VAL A 600 -29.68 -21.86 -11.51
CA VAL A 600 -29.25 -20.66 -10.78
C VAL A 600 -30.46 -19.93 -10.24
N TYR A 601 -30.40 -19.59 -8.96
CA TYR A 601 -31.27 -18.61 -8.33
C TYR A 601 -30.41 -17.64 -7.50
N TYR A 602 -30.26 -16.42 -7.97
CA TYR A 602 -29.58 -15.36 -7.22
C TYR A 602 -30.61 -14.35 -6.76
N ALA A 603 -30.61 -13.96 -5.49
CA ALA A 603 -31.49 -12.89 -5.02
C ALA A 603 -30.82 -11.95 -4.02
N ASP A 604 -31.20 -10.68 -4.09
CA ASP A 604 -31.03 -9.72 -3.01
C ASP A 604 -32.34 -9.68 -2.21
N ALA A 605 -32.34 -10.35 -1.05
CA ALA A 605 -33.52 -10.47 -0.20
C ALA A 605 -33.91 -9.17 0.52
N THR A 606 -33.02 -8.17 0.51
CA THR A 606 -33.25 -6.84 1.10
C THR A 606 -34.02 -5.93 0.14
N LEU A 607 -33.65 -5.97 -1.15
CA LEU A 607 -34.27 -5.19 -2.22
C LEU A 607 -35.42 -5.92 -2.90
N GLY A 608 -35.49 -7.24 -2.81
CA GLY A 608 -36.47 -8.07 -3.53
C GLY A 608 -36.12 -8.21 -5.01
N TRP A 609 -34.83 -8.17 -5.36
CA TRP A 609 -34.33 -8.42 -6.70
C TRP A 609 -33.97 -9.90 -6.82
N HIS A 610 -34.27 -10.53 -7.96
CA HIS A 610 -33.89 -11.92 -8.20
C HIS A 610 -33.59 -12.16 -9.69
N TRP A 611 -32.80 -13.20 -9.94
CA TRP A 611 -32.40 -13.67 -11.26
C TRP A 611 -32.38 -15.19 -11.26
N ASP A 612 -33.16 -15.79 -12.16
CA ASP A 612 -33.50 -17.21 -12.12
C ASP A 612 -32.78 -18.02 -13.23
N THR A 613 -31.91 -17.34 -13.98
CA THR A 613 -31.15 -17.93 -15.09
C THR A 613 -29.70 -17.45 -15.11
N ASN A 614 -28.81 -18.27 -15.66
CA ASN A 614 -27.41 -17.88 -15.86
C ASN A 614 -27.24 -16.67 -16.78
N GLU A 615 -28.07 -16.55 -17.81
CA GLU A 615 -27.98 -15.43 -18.75
C GLU A 615 -28.31 -14.10 -18.05
N GLU A 616 -29.35 -14.08 -17.23
CA GLU A 616 -29.74 -12.92 -16.44
C GLU A 616 -28.64 -12.54 -15.43
N LEU A 617 -28.15 -13.52 -14.65
CA LEU A 617 -27.09 -13.28 -13.67
C LEU A 617 -25.79 -12.79 -14.33
N ARG A 618 -25.41 -13.37 -15.47
CA ARG A 618 -24.25 -12.89 -16.24
C ARG A 618 -24.48 -11.49 -16.81
N GLY A 619 -25.72 -11.15 -17.13
CA GLY A 619 -26.15 -9.81 -17.51
C GLY A 619 -25.89 -8.79 -16.41
N VAL A 620 -26.18 -9.13 -15.15
CA VAL A 620 -25.89 -8.30 -13.97
C VAL A 620 -24.39 -8.01 -13.87
N TRP A 621 -23.54 -9.03 -13.98
CA TRP A 621 -22.09 -8.84 -13.95
C TRP A 621 -21.62 -7.88 -15.06
N LYS A 622 -22.12 -8.04 -16.28
CA LYS A 622 -21.80 -7.15 -17.41
C LYS A 622 -22.32 -5.72 -17.22
N GLN A 623 -23.46 -5.56 -16.56
CA GLN A 623 -24.06 -4.25 -16.32
C GLN A 623 -23.28 -3.43 -15.29
N TYR A 624 -22.76 -4.06 -14.23
CA TYR A 624 -22.18 -3.34 -13.10
C TYR A 624 -20.64 -3.40 -13.05
N MET A 625 -20.02 -4.58 -13.27
CA MET A 625 -18.57 -4.76 -13.08
C MET A 625 -17.67 -3.81 -13.91
N PRO A 626 -17.98 -3.50 -15.19
CA PRO A 626 -17.13 -2.60 -15.98
C PRO A 626 -17.04 -1.16 -15.45
N PHE A 627 -18.03 -0.73 -14.64
CA PHE A 627 -18.09 0.62 -14.11
C PHE A 627 -17.56 0.74 -12.68
N TRP A 628 -17.21 -0.37 -12.04
CA TRP A 628 -16.61 -0.37 -10.72
C TRP A 628 -15.19 0.22 -10.75
N LYS A 629 -14.91 1.12 -9.80
CA LYS A 629 -13.58 1.73 -9.64
C LYS A 629 -12.54 0.66 -9.34
N SER A 630 -11.27 0.94 -9.60
CA SER A 630 -10.16 0.02 -9.27
C SER A 630 -10.04 -0.28 -7.77
N THR A 631 -10.51 0.65 -6.93
CA THR A 631 -10.58 0.51 -5.47
C THR A 631 -11.77 -0.31 -4.98
N ALA A 632 -12.75 -0.62 -5.83
CA ALA A 632 -13.94 -1.39 -5.47
C ALA A 632 -13.55 -2.82 -5.06
N LYS A 633 -13.90 -3.24 -3.83
CA LYS A 633 -13.65 -4.59 -3.32
C LYS A 633 -14.95 -5.30 -2.90
N SER A 634 -15.02 -6.59 -3.17
CA SER A 634 -16.03 -7.51 -2.64
C SER A 634 -15.33 -8.70 -2.04
N TYR A 635 -15.53 -8.94 -0.75
CA TYR A 635 -14.75 -9.95 -0.03
C TYR A 635 -15.54 -10.58 1.12
N PRO A 636 -15.28 -11.85 1.44
CA PRO A 636 -15.83 -12.48 2.62
C PRO A 636 -14.99 -12.12 3.86
N VAL A 637 -15.64 -12.10 5.01
CA VAL A 637 -15.03 -11.92 6.33
C VAL A 637 -15.05 -13.23 7.10
N GLN A 638 -16.09 -14.04 6.89
CA GLN A 638 -16.25 -15.35 7.51
C GLN A 638 -17.00 -16.28 6.54
N VAL A 639 -16.57 -17.54 6.48
CA VAL A 639 -17.22 -18.62 5.75
C VAL A 639 -17.47 -19.79 6.70
N ALA A 640 -18.69 -20.32 6.70
CA ALA A 640 -19.04 -21.50 7.50
C ALA A 640 -19.89 -22.47 6.66
N GLY A 641 -19.52 -23.76 6.67
CA GLY A 641 -20.20 -24.81 5.90
C GLY A 641 -19.34 -25.45 4.81
N ASP A 642 -19.97 -26.06 3.81
CA ASP A 642 -19.27 -26.74 2.72
C ASP A 642 -20.04 -26.74 1.39
N THR A 643 -19.42 -27.22 0.33
CA THR A 643 -20.01 -27.29 -1.01
C THR A 643 -20.96 -28.48 -1.22
N THR A 644 -21.24 -29.27 -0.17
CA THR A 644 -22.15 -30.43 -0.24
C THR A 644 -23.48 -30.17 0.46
N THR A 645 -23.42 -29.52 1.62
CA THR A 645 -24.51 -29.23 2.54
C THR A 645 -24.93 -27.76 2.53
N GLY A 646 -24.22 -26.94 1.75
CA GLY A 646 -24.41 -25.50 1.67
C GLY A 646 -23.49 -24.73 2.62
N ALA A 647 -23.40 -23.43 2.39
CA ALA A 647 -22.53 -22.54 3.16
C ALA A 647 -23.19 -21.20 3.42
N ALA A 648 -22.77 -20.56 4.51
CA ALA A 648 -23.08 -19.17 4.82
C ALA A 648 -21.80 -18.34 4.76
N VAL A 649 -21.89 -17.15 4.18
CA VAL A 649 -20.76 -16.25 3.98
C VAL A 649 -21.10 -14.87 4.48
N VAL A 650 -20.29 -14.30 5.37
CA VAL A 650 -20.35 -12.89 5.71
C VAL A 650 -19.53 -12.13 4.67
N VAL A 651 -20.16 -11.21 3.93
CA VAL A 651 -19.56 -10.48 2.81
C VAL A 651 -19.50 -8.99 3.12
N THR A 652 -18.45 -8.32 2.69
CA THR A 652 -18.38 -6.86 2.62
C THR A 652 -18.13 -6.42 1.18
N ASP A 653 -19.01 -5.56 0.67
CA ASP A 653 -18.86 -4.85 -0.59
C ASP A 653 -18.61 -3.36 -0.28
N THR A 654 -17.51 -2.81 -0.78
CA THR A 654 -17.10 -1.44 -0.49
C THR A 654 -18.01 -0.41 -1.19
N PRO A 655 -18.09 0.83 -0.69
CA PRO A 655 -18.92 1.88 -1.30
C PRO A 655 -18.68 2.11 -2.79
N GLU A 656 -17.50 1.81 -3.31
CA GLU A 656 -17.15 2.01 -4.72
C GLU A 656 -17.83 1.04 -5.69
N LEU A 657 -18.45 -0.04 -5.20
CA LEU A 657 -19.26 -0.93 -6.04
C LEU A 657 -20.63 -0.32 -6.33
N PHE A 658 -21.32 0.15 -5.29
CA PHE A 658 -22.76 0.45 -5.35
C PHE A 658 -23.13 1.84 -4.83
N GLY A 659 -22.21 2.59 -4.23
CA GLY A 659 -22.46 3.92 -3.66
C GLY A 659 -22.63 3.95 -2.14
N GLY A 660 -22.65 2.79 -1.48
CA GLY A 660 -22.66 2.61 -0.03
C GLY A 660 -22.06 1.26 0.35
N GLU A 661 -21.52 1.15 1.57
CA GLU A 661 -20.95 -0.11 2.07
C GLU A 661 -22.08 -1.10 2.35
N ILE A 662 -21.96 -2.32 1.81
CA ILE A 662 -22.89 -3.42 2.07
C ILE A 662 -22.15 -4.46 2.90
N ARG A 663 -22.71 -4.79 4.07
CA ARG A 663 -22.28 -5.93 4.89
C ARG A 663 -23.40 -6.96 4.90
N ALA A 664 -23.20 -8.04 4.14
CA ALA A 664 -24.21 -9.04 3.92
C ALA A 664 -23.91 -10.35 4.64
N ILE A 665 -24.96 -11.12 4.93
CA ILE A 665 -24.86 -12.57 5.10
C ILE A 665 -25.47 -13.17 3.84
N ALA A 666 -24.70 -13.97 3.12
CA ALA A 666 -25.13 -14.75 1.98
C ALA A 666 -25.41 -16.20 2.39
N ILE A 667 -26.56 -16.75 1.97
CA ILE A 667 -26.90 -18.17 2.15
C ILE A 667 -26.86 -18.87 0.80
N ILE A 668 -26.10 -19.97 0.72
CA ILE A 668 -25.62 -20.52 -0.55
C ILE A 668 -25.81 -22.03 -0.59
N ASP A 669 -26.46 -22.49 -1.65
CA ASP A 669 -26.67 -23.90 -1.95
C ASP A 669 -25.87 -24.32 -3.19
N PHE A 670 -25.52 -25.61 -3.23
CA PHE A 670 -24.67 -26.17 -4.27
C PHE A 670 -25.28 -27.42 -4.89
N ALA A 671 -24.94 -27.65 -6.16
CA ALA A 671 -25.04 -28.94 -6.83
C ALA A 671 -23.81 -29.12 -7.72
N ASP A 672 -23.26 -30.33 -7.74
CA ASP A 672 -22.04 -30.65 -8.51
C ASP A 672 -20.89 -29.65 -8.24
N GLU A 673 -20.71 -29.27 -6.96
CA GLU A 673 -19.72 -28.29 -6.48
C GLU A 673 -19.84 -26.87 -7.10
N LYS A 674 -20.97 -26.58 -7.75
CA LYS A 674 -21.30 -25.27 -8.32
C LYS A 674 -22.45 -24.63 -7.56
N ILE A 675 -22.43 -23.30 -7.46
CA ILE A 675 -23.47 -22.53 -6.79
C ILE A 675 -24.77 -22.64 -7.59
N THR A 676 -25.81 -23.15 -6.96
CA THR A 676 -27.17 -23.21 -7.54
C THR A 676 -28.08 -22.13 -6.97
N ARG A 677 -27.82 -21.68 -5.74
CA ARG A 677 -28.59 -20.62 -5.08
C ARG A 677 -27.67 -19.71 -4.29
N TRP A 678 -27.88 -18.39 -4.38
CA TRP A 678 -27.15 -17.38 -3.62
C TRP A 678 -28.10 -16.26 -3.20
N ILE A 679 -28.29 -16.09 -1.89
CA ILE A 679 -29.22 -15.08 -1.35
C ILE A 679 -28.51 -14.11 -0.43
N ASP A 680 -28.49 -12.83 -0.77
CA ASP A 680 -27.88 -11.77 0.03
C ASP A 680 -28.89 -11.09 0.98
N TYR A 681 -28.53 -11.02 2.26
CA TYR A 681 -29.26 -10.28 3.30
C TYR A 681 -28.37 -9.22 3.92
N TRP A 682 -28.82 -7.96 4.03
CA TRP A 682 -27.99 -6.87 4.53
C TRP A 682 -28.82 -5.71 5.12
N ASP A 683 -28.16 -4.82 5.87
CA ASP A 683 -28.82 -3.66 6.49
C ASP A 683 -28.82 -2.43 5.57
N GLY A 684 -30.00 -2.03 5.11
CA GLY A 684 -30.18 -0.90 4.20
C GLY A 684 -29.73 0.46 4.75
N ARG A 685 -29.60 0.63 6.07
CA ARG A 685 -29.30 1.94 6.67
C ARG A 685 -27.90 2.45 6.34
N GLY A 686 -26.93 1.55 6.11
CA GLY A 686 -25.58 1.92 5.67
C GLY A 686 -25.56 2.62 4.30
N PHE A 687 -26.62 2.43 3.51
CA PHE A 687 -26.80 2.98 2.17
C PHE A 687 -27.75 4.20 2.16
N GLY A 688 -28.41 4.50 3.28
CA GLY A 688 -29.42 5.53 3.46
C GLY A 688 -30.85 5.04 3.21
N SER A 689 -31.71 5.12 4.23
CA SER A 689 -33.08 4.55 4.20
C SER A 689 -33.92 5.04 3.02
N ASP A 690 -33.82 6.32 2.66
CA ASP A 690 -34.54 6.89 1.51
C ASP A 690 -34.06 6.35 0.16
N ALA A 691 -32.76 6.04 0.03
CA ALA A 691 -32.19 5.48 -1.18
C ALA A 691 -32.60 4.02 -1.34
N VAL A 692 -32.48 3.23 -0.28
CA VAL A 692 -32.92 1.83 -0.25
C VAL A 692 -34.41 1.71 -0.51
N SER A 693 -35.24 2.58 0.07
CA SER A 693 -36.68 2.57 -0.17
C SER A 693 -37.05 2.83 -1.63
N LYS A 694 -36.21 3.54 -2.40
CA LYS A 694 -36.45 3.79 -3.84
C LYS A 694 -35.99 2.64 -4.74
N MET A 695 -34.99 1.87 -4.31
CA MET A 695 -34.45 0.73 -5.04
C MET A 695 -35.27 -0.54 -4.81
N ARG A 696 -35.96 -0.64 -3.67
CA ARG A 696 -36.75 -1.80 -3.29
C ARG A 696 -37.88 -2.07 -4.26
N THR A 697 -38.07 -3.33 -4.61
CA THR A 697 -39.24 -3.82 -5.33
C THR A 697 -40.51 -3.45 -4.56
N PRO A 698 -41.55 -2.90 -5.21
CA PRO A 698 -42.83 -2.61 -4.58
C PRO A 698 -43.41 -3.84 -3.85
N ALA A 699 -44.06 -3.64 -2.71
CA ALA A 699 -44.48 -4.72 -1.82
C ALA A 699 -45.37 -5.78 -2.51
N GLU A 700 -46.21 -5.36 -3.47
CA GLU A 700 -47.06 -6.24 -4.27
C GLU A 700 -46.31 -7.14 -5.27
N ASN A 701 -45.06 -6.80 -5.58
CA ASN A 701 -44.18 -7.53 -6.51
C ASN A 701 -42.98 -8.14 -5.77
N PHE A 702 -42.91 -7.99 -4.45
CA PHE A 702 -41.81 -8.55 -3.66
C PHE A 702 -41.94 -10.07 -3.62
N PRO A 703 -40.85 -10.84 -3.85
CA PRO A 703 -40.93 -12.30 -3.90
C PRO A 703 -41.46 -12.91 -2.60
N ASP A 704 -42.46 -13.80 -2.70
CA ASP A 704 -43.02 -14.53 -1.55
C ASP A 704 -42.01 -15.52 -0.96
N THR A 705 -41.19 -16.14 -1.81
CA THR A 705 -40.05 -17.00 -1.43
C THR A 705 -38.72 -16.31 -1.77
N VAL A 706 -37.61 -16.85 -1.28
CA VAL A 706 -36.23 -16.51 -1.65
C VAL A 706 -35.57 -17.69 -2.37
N GLY A 707 -36.35 -18.46 -3.13
CA GLY A 707 -35.88 -19.60 -3.91
C GLY A 707 -35.54 -20.85 -3.08
N GLU A 708 -35.87 -20.88 -1.79
CA GLU A 708 -35.73 -22.08 -0.95
C GLU A 708 -36.53 -23.28 -1.50
N ASP A 709 -37.62 -23.01 -2.22
CA ASP A 709 -38.43 -24.01 -2.91
C ASP A 709 -37.78 -24.58 -4.19
N THR A 710 -36.63 -24.03 -4.60
CA THR A 710 -35.87 -24.47 -5.79
C THR A 710 -34.73 -25.43 -5.45
N VAL A 711 -34.45 -25.65 -4.17
CA VAL A 711 -33.33 -26.46 -3.67
C VAL A 711 -33.83 -27.54 -2.70
N ASP A 712 -33.06 -28.62 -2.56
CA ASP A 712 -33.33 -29.64 -1.56
C ASP A 712 -32.71 -29.25 -0.21
N ASP A 713 -33.34 -29.63 0.90
CA ASP A 713 -32.74 -29.51 2.24
C ASP A 713 -31.52 -30.45 2.37
N ARG A 714 -30.30 -29.88 2.37
CA ARG A 714 -29.04 -30.64 2.42
C ARG A 714 -28.16 -30.34 3.65
N HIS A 715 -28.72 -29.82 4.74
CA HIS A 715 -27.95 -29.50 5.95
C HIS A 715 -27.59 -30.73 6.82
N ALA A 716 -26.55 -30.60 7.65
CA ALA A 716 -26.24 -31.60 8.68
C ALA A 716 -27.30 -31.65 9.81
N PRO A 717 -27.62 -32.84 10.36
CA PRO A 717 -28.57 -32.97 11.48
C PRO A 717 -28.17 -32.17 12.73
N GLU A 718 -26.87 -32.04 12.99
CA GLU A 718 -26.31 -31.24 14.09
C GLU A 718 -26.64 -29.76 13.91
N MET A 719 -26.49 -29.24 12.68
CA MET A 719 -26.82 -27.85 12.34
C MET A 719 -28.31 -27.59 12.55
N ALA A 720 -29.18 -28.43 11.97
CA ALA A 720 -30.62 -28.32 12.15
C ALA A 720 -31.02 -28.34 13.62
N LYS A 721 -30.49 -29.27 14.41
CA LYS A 721 -30.76 -29.38 15.84
C LYS A 721 -30.30 -28.14 16.62
N ALA A 722 -29.14 -27.57 16.27
CA ALA A 722 -28.60 -26.38 16.91
C ALA A 722 -29.44 -25.14 16.59
N VAL A 723 -29.77 -24.92 15.31
CA VAL A 723 -30.65 -23.83 14.85
C VAL A 723 -32.02 -23.91 15.52
N ASP A 724 -32.62 -25.10 15.53
CA ASP A 724 -33.89 -25.38 16.20
C ASP A 724 -33.87 -25.03 17.70
N ALA A 725 -32.82 -25.45 18.40
CA ALA A 725 -32.66 -25.18 19.82
C ALA A 725 -32.45 -23.69 20.08
N LEU A 726 -31.62 -23.05 19.26
CA LEU A 726 -31.31 -21.63 19.32
C LEU A 726 -32.57 -20.78 19.11
N MET A 727 -33.33 -21.03 18.05
CA MET A 727 -34.54 -20.27 17.72
C MET A 727 -35.63 -20.47 18.76
N ARG A 728 -35.80 -21.69 19.31
CA ARG A 728 -36.71 -21.92 20.45
C ARG A 728 -36.27 -21.17 21.71
N ALA A 729 -34.97 -21.11 21.98
CA ALA A 729 -34.43 -20.39 23.14
C ALA A 729 -34.58 -18.87 22.99
N ILE A 730 -34.35 -18.32 21.80
CA ILE A 730 -34.61 -16.90 21.49
C ILE A 730 -36.11 -16.59 21.60
N ALA A 731 -36.97 -17.44 21.02
CA ALA A 731 -38.42 -17.27 21.09
C ALA A 731 -38.94 -17.19 22.54
N SER A 732 -38.44 -18.05 23.42
CA SER A 732 -38.83 -18.11 24.83
C SER A 732 -38.20 -17.04 25.73
N GLY A 733 -37.10 -16.41 25.31
CA GLY A 733 -36.31 -15.50 26.13
C GLY A 733 -35.67 -16.16 27.38
N ASP A 734 -35.57 -17.49 27.39
CA ASP A 734 -35.08 -18.27 28.54
C ASP A 734 -33.54 -18.30 28.56
N ALA A 735 -32.96 -17.44 29.39
CA ALA A 735 -31.52 -17.36 29.59
C ALA A 735 -30.87 -18.70 30.03
N ALA A 736 -31.59 -19.57 30.73
CA ALA A 736 -31.07 -20.87 31.15
C ALA A 736 -31.05 -21.91 30.02
N GLN A 737 -31.89 -21.74 28.99
CA GLN A 737 -31.82 -22.55 27.77
C GLN A 737 -30.66 -22.07 26.89
N LEU A 738 -30.51 -20.75 26.72
CA LEU A 738 -29.38 -20.18 25.97
C LEU A 738 -28.03 -20.61 26.55
N ASP A 739 -27.85 -20.59 27.87
CA ASP A 739 -26.59 -21.03 28.50
C ASP A 739 -26.23 -22.51 28.26
N LYS A 740 -27.24 -23.36 27.98
CA LYS A 740 -27.00 -24.76 27.61
C LYS A 740 -26.55 -24.93 26.17
N ILE A 741 -26.99 -24.02 25.28
CA ILE A 741 -26.77 -24.09 23.83
C ILE A 741 -25.48 -23.35 23.46
N LEU A 742 -25.18 -22.24 24.13
CA LEU A 742 -24.00 -21.41 23.86
C LEU A 742 -22.73 -22.02 24.50
N ALA A 743 -21.60 -21.85 23.80
CA ALA A 743 -20.27 -22.00 24.37
C ALA A 743 -20.00 -20.87 25.38
N TYR A 744 -19.10 -21.10 26.33
CA TYR A 744 -18.83 -20.15 27.42
C TYR A 744 -18.37 -18.78 26.90
N ASP A 745 -17.52 -18.80 25.89
CA ASP A 745 -16.89 -17.68 25.19
C ASP A 745 -17.63 -17.28 23.90
N ALA A 746 -18.88 -17.76 23.71
CA ALA A 746 -19.61 -17.54 22.48
C ALA A 746 -19.75 -16.05 22.12
N THR A 747 -19.70 -15.75 20.82
CA THR A 747 -19.93 -14.40 20.28
C THR A 747 -21.32 -14.30 19.66
N PHE A 748 -22.00 -13.18 19.90
CA PHE A 748 -23.24 -12.82 19.23
C PHE A 748 -23.06 -11.47 18.56
N GLU A 749 -23.34 -11.41 17.27
CA GLU A 749 -23.23 -10.18 16.48
C GLU A 749 -24.55 -9.94 15.75
N ASP A 750 -25.11 -8.75 15.96
CA ASP A 750 -26.26 -8.25 15.24
C ASP A 750 -25.77 -7.17 14.28
N PHE A 751 -25.65 -7.53 13.00
CA PHE A 751 -25.03 -6.69 11.98
C PHE A 751 -25.84 -5.43 11.69
N ALA A 752 -27.18 -5.51 11.78
CA ALA A 752 -28.03 -4.35 11.68
C ALA A 752 -27.77 -3.42 12.88
N LEU A 753 -27.81 -3.92 14.11
CA LEU A 753 -27.59 -3.08 15.29
C LEU A 753 -26.13 -2.64 15.50
N ARG A 754 -25.19 -3.13 14.68
CA ARG A 754 -23.73 -2.95 14.85
C ARG A 754 -23.28 -3.28 16.28
N THR A 755 -23.85 -4.35 16.84
CA THR A 755 -23.69 -4.73 18.23
C THR A 755 -23.03 -6.10 18.32
N GLN A 756 -21.95 -6.19 19.10
CA GLN A 756 -21.29 -7.47 19.40
C GLN A 756 -21.27 -7.73 20.92
N LEU A 757 -21.67 -8.94 21.32
CA LEU A 757 -21.65 -9.42 22.69
C LEU A 757 -20.74 -10.65 22.78
N ARG A 758 -19.95 -10.73 23.86
CA ARG A 758 -19.03 -11.84 24.10
C ARG A 758 -19.36 -12.55 25.41
N GLY A 759 -19.41 -13.87 25.35
CA GLY A 759 -19.69 -14.78 26.45
C GLY A 759 -21.19 -15.12 26.61
N SER A 760 -21.47 -16.41 26.89
CA SER A 760 -22.84 -16.95 26.97
C SER A 760 -23.76 -16.13 27.89
N ALA A 761 -23.23 -15.69 29.04
CA ALA A 761 -24.00 -14.98 30.04
C ALA A 761 -24.40 -13.56 29.59
N ALA A 762 -23.55 -12.87 28.83
CA ALA A 762 -23.87 -11.55 28.29
C ALA A 762 -24.95 -11.65 27.21
N ILE A 763 -24.80 -12.63 26.31
CA ILE A 763 -25.77 -12.93 25.24
C ILE A 763 -27.13 -13.28 25.85
N ALA A 764 -27.17 -14.21 26.81
CA ALA A 764 -28.41 -14.64 27.45
C ALA A 764 -29.13 -13.50 28.18
N ARG A 765 -28.37 -12.60 28.83
CA ARG A 765 -28.94 -11.40 29.47
C ARG A 765 -29.50 -10.42 28.45
N TYR A 766 -28.80 -10.20 27.33
CA TYR A 766 -29.27 -9.34 26.26
C TYR A 766 -30.56 -9.87 25.65
N ILE A 767 -30.59 -11.12 25.18
CA ILE A 767 -31.78 -11.73 24.58
C ILE A 767 -32.97 -11.66 25.54
N LYS A 768 -32.77 -11.90 26.83
CA LYS A 768 -33.81 -11.74 27.84
C LYS A 768 -34.33 -10.30 27.96
N ARG A 769 -33.43 -9.30 27.94
CA ARG A 769 -33.81 -7.87 28.01
C ARG A 769 -34.50 -7.38 26.74
N ALA A 770 -34.06 -7.89 25.59
CA ALA A 770 -34.58 -7.56 24.27
C ALA A 770 -35.84 -8.38 23.91
N SER A 771 -36.20 -9.37 24.73
CA SER A 771 -37.39 -10.19 24.53
C SER A 771 -38.65 -9.35 24.34
N GLY A 772 -39.41 -9.66 23.30
CA GLY A 772 -40.59 -8.93 22.81
C GLY A 772 -40.25 -7.82 21.81
N ARG A 773 -38.97 -7.56 21.52
CA ARG A 773 -38.53 -6.47 20.61
C ARG A 773 -37.62 -6.94 19.48
N LEU A 774 -37.09 -8.16 19.56
CA LEU A 774 -36.18 -8.70 18.55
C LEU A 774 -36.95 -9.05 17.26
N PRO A 775 -36.51 -8.58 16.09
CA PRO A 775 -37.10 -8.85 14.77
C PRO A 775 -37.34 -10.33 14.45
N TYR A 776 -36.40 -11.17 14.88
CA TYR A 776 -36.37 -12.61 14.62
C TYR A 776 -36.98 -13.43 15.76
N GLN A 777 -37.60 -12.80 16.76
CA GLN A 777 -38.19 -13.55 17.88
C GLN A 777 -39.48 -14.26 17.46
N GLY A 778 -39.45 -15.58 17.57
CA GLY A 778 -40.57 -16.42 17.14
C GLY A 778 -40.70 -16.51 15.62
N ALA A 779 -39.69 -16.07 14.86
CA ALA A 779 -39.62 -16.25 13.42
C ALA A 779 -39.57 -17.73 13.03
N ASP A 780 -40.15 -18.04 11.87
CA ASP A 780 -40.07 -19.36 11.26
C ASP A 780 -38.74 -19.48 10.52
N VAL A 781 -38.03 -20.58 10.72
CA VAL A 781 -36.83 -20.92 9.94
C VAL A 781 -37.31 -21.54 8.63
N ILE A 782 -36.92 -20.95 7.50
CA ILE A 782 -37.39 -21.36 6.17
C ILE A 782 -36.39 -22.22 5.40
N HIS A 783 -35.09 -22.07 5.69
CA HIS A 783 -34.01 -22.82 5.04
C HIS A 783 -32.79 -22.90 5.95
N ILE A 784 -32.06 -24.01 5.90
CA ILE A 784 -30.83 -24.23 6.67
C ILE A 784 -29.77 -24.82 5.75
N VAL A 785 -28.55 -24.32 5.86
CA VAL A 785 -27.37 -24.82 5.16
C VAL A 785 -26.22 -25.11 6.13
N GLY A 786 -25.31 -25.98 5.70
CA GLY A 786 -24.04 -26.20 6.38
C GLY A 786 -23.89 -27.55 7.06
N ASN A 787 -22.66 -27.76 7.52
CA ASN A 787 -22.17 -29.05 8.02
C ASN A 787 -22.29 -29.14 9.54
N ALA A 788 -21.68 -30.16 10.15
CA ALA A 788 -21.80 -30.40 11.59
C ALA A 788 -21.13 -29.32 12.47
N GLN A 789 -20.31 -28.44 11.90
CA GLN A 789 -19.49 -27.45 12.61
C GLN A 789 -19.81 -25.99 12.22
N GLY A 790 -20.40 -25.75 11.06
CA GLY A 790 -20.65 -24.39 10.59
C GLY A 790 -21.64 -24.31 9.44
N GLY A 791 -22.38 -23.21 9.36
CA GLY A 791 -23.43 -23.01 8.37
C GLY A 791 -24.23 -21.75 8.61
N GLY A 792 -25.46 -21.74 8.11
CA GLY A 792 -26.39 -20.64 8.33
C GLY A 792 -27.84 -21.02 8.12
N PHE A 793 -28.74 -20.09 8.42
CA PHE A 793 -30.16 -20.28 8.24
C PHE A 793 -30.86 -18.97 7.88
N GLU A 794 -31.98 -19.13 7.17
CA GLU A 794 -32.86 -18.05 6.76
C GLU A 794 -34.13 -18.09 7.59
N TRP A 795 -34.66 -16.92 7.93
CA TRP A 795 -35.86 -16.82 8.75
C TRP A 795 -36.84 -15.79 8.20
N MET A 796 -38.13 -16.09 8.38
CA MET A 796 -39.24 -15.20 8.08
C MET A 796 -39.97 -14.79 9.36
N PRO A 797 -40.38 -13.52 9.45
CA PRO A 797 -40.97 -13.00 10.67
C PRO A 797 -42.39 -13.58 10.86
N ALA A 798 -42.73 -13.95 12.09
CA ALA A 798 -44.08 -14.44 12.41
C ALA A 798 -45.16 -13.33 12.38
N THR A 799 -44.73 -12.06 12.44
CA THR A 799 -45.59 -10.87 12.34
C THR A 799 -44.88 -9.79 11.51
N PRO A 800 -45.56 -8.83 10.87
CA PRO A 800 -44.95 -7.88 9.91
C PRO A 800 -43.92 -6.88 10.47
N ALA A 801 -43.37 -7.13 11.66
CA ALA A 801 -42.53 -6.19 12.40
C ALA A 801 -41.09 -6.06 11.87
N ALA A 802 -40.67 -6.90 10.92
CA ALA A 802 -39.33 -6.85 10.33
C ALA A 802 -39.32 -7.47 8.92
N PRO A 803 -38.32 -7.16 8.09
CA PRO A 803 -38.05 -7.93 6.86
C PRO A 803 -37.42 -9.28 7.22
N ARG A 804 -37.47 -10.22 6.29
CA ARG A 804 -36.74 -11.49 6.35
C ARG A 804 -35.25 -11.27 6.62
N GLY A 805 -34.59 -12.27 7.19
CA GLY A 805 -33.17 -12.18 7.51
C GLY A 805 -32.45 -13.51 7.45
N ALA A 806 -31.15 -13.47 7.67
CA ALA A 806 -30.29 -14.63 7.70
C ALA A 806 -29.33 -14.57 8.89
N ALA A 807 -28.81 -15.73 9.25
CA ALA A 807 -27.79 -15.85 10.27
C ALA A 807 -26.70 -16.85 9.86
N ILE A 808 -25.46 -16.57 10.27
CA ILE A 808 -24.33 -17.48 10.22
C ILE A 808 -24.08 -18.06 11.62
N VAL A 809 -23.85 -19.36 11.71
CA VAL A 809 -23.70 -20.11 12.96
C VAL A 809 -22.48 -21.00 12.90
N THR A 810 -21.64 -20.96 13.94
CA THR A 810 -20.55 -21.92 14.15
C THR A 810 -20.77 -22.71 15.44
N LEU A 811 -20.36 -23.98 15.41
CA LEU A 811 -20.52 -24.96 16.47
C LEU A 811 -19.15 -25.54 16.84
N ASN A 812 -18.90 -25.74 18.14
CA ASN A 812 -17.75 -26.53 18.56
C ASN A 812 -18.00 -28.05 18.44
N GLU A 813 -16.99 -28.86 18.74
CA GLU A 813 -17.04 -30.33 18.69
C GLU A 813 -18.16 -30.97 19.53
N THR A 814 -18.72 -30.24 20.51
CA THR A 814 -19.83 -30.71 21.36
C THR A 814 -21.21 -30.28 20.86
N GLY A 815 -21.28 -29.59 19.72
CA GLY A 815 -22.50 -29.06 19.12
C GLY A 815 -23.04 -27.81 19.82
N LYS A 816 -22.21 -27.10 20.59
CA LYS A 816 -22.58 -25.81 21.20
C LYS A 816 -22.23 -24.66 20.26
N VAL A 817 -23.09 -23.64 20.22
CA VAL A 817 -22.90 -22.45 19.39
C VAL A 817 -21.75 -21.60 19.93
N THR A 818 -20.71 -21.42 19.11
CA THR A 818 -19.52 -20.60 19.39
C THR A 818 -19.64 -19.20 18.81
N SER A 819 -20.30 -19.04 17.67
CA SER A 819 -20.63 -17.72 17.12
C SER A 819 -22.01 -17.74 16.49
N LEU A 820 -22.73 -16.63 16.64
CA LEU A 820 -23.99 -16.33 15.96
C LEU A 820 -23.91 -14.91 15.41
N GLY A 821 -23.83 -14.77 14.08
CA GLY A 821 -24.00 -13.49 13.39
C GLY A 821 -25.38 -13.45 12.75
N ILE A 822 -26.18 -12.41 12.99
CA ILE A 822 -27.51 -12.26 12.41
C ILE A 822 -27.63 -10.92 11.70
N THR A 823 -28.29 -10.91 10.54
CA THR A 823 -28.57 -9.70 9.77
C THR A 823 -30.00 -9.69 9.24
N TYR A 824 -30.49 -8.49 9.02
CA TYR A 824 -31.79 -8.17 8.44
C TYR A 824 -31.76 -6.70 8.05
N ASP A 825 -32.71 -6.29 7.23
CA ASP A 825 -32.80 -4.91 6.81
C ASP A 825 -33.33 -4.00 7.93
N GLY A 826 -32.41 -3.30 8.59
CA GLY A 826 -32.73 -2.35 9.65
C GLY A 826 -33.42 -1.08 9.15
N ALA A 827 -33.40 -0.78 7.84
CA ALA A 827 -34.11 0.38 7.29
C ALA A 827 -35.64 0.21 7.34
N ALA A 828 -36.12 -1.00 7.55
CA ALA A 828 -37.53 -1.31 7.76
C ALA A 828 -37.97 -1.22 9.23
N LEU A 829 -37.05 -0.96 10.17
CA LEU A 829 -37.37 -0.73 11.58
C LEU A 829 -37.42 0.77 11.88
N ASP A 830 -38.20 1.17 12.88
CA ASP A 830 -38.17 2.54 13.38
C ASP A 830 -36.89 2.83 14.18
N ASP A 831 -36.43 4.09 14.14
CA ASP A 831 -35.19 4.51 14.82
C ASP A 831 -35.25 4.27 16.33
N ASP A 832 -36.43 4.41 16.96
CA ASP A 832 -36.61 4.20 18.39
C ASP A 832 -36.37 2.73 18.79
N GLN A 833 -36.81 1.79 17.95
CA GLN A 833 -36.61 0.36 18.13
C GLN A 833 -35.12 0.02 17.99
N ILE A 834 -34.43 0.57 16.98
CA ILE A 834 -32.98 0.41 16.80
C ILE A 834 -32.21 0.93 18.02
N ILE A 835 -32.49 2.17 18.44
CA ILE A 835 -31.82 2.81 19.58
C ILE A 835 -32.09 2.00 20.85
N THR A 836 -33.33 1.54 21.04
CA THR A 836 -33.71 0.71 22.19
C THR A 836 -32.94 -0.60 22.19
N LEU A 837 -32.95 -1.35 21.09
CA LEU A 837 -32.28 -2.64 20.99
C LEU A 837 -30.76 -2.51 21.19
N SER A 838 -30.14 -1.50 20.59
CA SER A 838 -28.71 -1.22 20.77
C SER A 838 -28.39 -0.82 22.21
N GLY A 839 -29.24 0.01 22.83
CA GLY A 839 -29.09 0.41 24.23
C GLY A 839 -29.24 -0.76 25.21
N LEU A 840 -30.08 -1.74 24.90
CA LEU A 840 -30.24 -2.95 25.72
C LEU A 840 -29.00 -3.86 25.70
N ALA A 841 -28.09 -3.69 24.74
CA ALA A 841 -26.82 -4.42 24.69
C ALA A 841 -25.82 -3.94 25.75
N VAL A 842 -25.88 -2.66 26.13
CA VAL A 842 -25.02 -2.07 27.17
C VAL A 842 -25.41 -2.63 28.54
N GLU A 843 -24.44 -3.22 29.25
CA GLU A 843 -24.69 -3.70 30.60
C GLU A 843 -24.78 -2.52 31.58
N PRO A 844 -25.82 -2.43 32.43
CA PRO A 844 -25.90 -1.39 33.44
C PRO A 844 -24.75 -1.55 34.44
N ARG A 845 -24.06 -0.44 34.75
CA ARG A 845 -23.03 -0.41 35.81
C ARG A 845 -23.66 -0.88 37.12
N ARG A 846 -23.02 -1.86 37.76
CA ARG A 846 -23.38 -2.30 39.12
C ARG A 846 -22.97 -1.29 40.17
#